data_AF-A0A1Y4JG60-F1
#
_entry.id   AF-A0A1Y4JG60-F1
#
_cell.length_a   1.000
_cell.length_b   1.000
_cell.length_c   1.000
_cell.angle_alpha   90.00
_cell.angle_beta   90.00
_cell.angle_gamma   90.00
#
_symmetry.space_group_name_H-M   'P 1'
#
loop_
_entity.id
_entity.type
_entity.pdbx_description
1 polymer ?
#
loop_
_entity_poly.entity_id
_entity_poly.type
_entity_poly.pdbx_seq_one_letter_code
_entity_poly.pdbx_strand_id
1 'polypeptide(L)'
;MNMTRRMKGAYILIPLLCTLCAGCDSKDESLMSTREIGFSTTVASSEAEPGTRAEATTDNLTEMGVFAYFTGTGNFSNGSSTPNHLYNQSVKKTGGVWTYSPVRYWPANANEKVSFFAYAPHTAAVSGNANDKIRIAKPTAFNAPGRPVISYSAPKGELDLLLSTGVTDCTNTHGPVQFTMKHAMTKVVFKVKTGGSDSKTITGISTECASSADFSINDANTAVTAENIGTSKSTCTATVNIAVDGTAKTVKEFFLIPSHPNDTKVTLTYADGSGSTTVTATLPNVTPNDWLSGKAIGYTLTIQNNQITAITVNSDITWDELKVPIPSDTDYDYIIATAEDLAQFRNDVNNSRIRPIKALQVADIDIQDLATSKNFSNDATDWTPIGYNVEFQGVYNGNGHTIKNLKIKTGKTSQGIGLFGQVIQSLLVGINLRDADITVGSPVTYTGTLAGTVDQETQVNYCSATGKIRKVPCNADGGQPYITGGLIGDAKDASIVLCHANVDIGEGGIYNHTSSAAMNACTIGGLVGYMSTNKSRIASCWSSGNIKLGPIPANAGYIVTVGGFLGGDAHSGDIYGSYSLGSIALSFSGMASSGDTRTVNAGGFIGTVNAVLCTSCYSYTPLSLTYPDIDSQGDIGTVNFGGFTPLDYSTFRYCYGDGSVLPRTSYFNYKISCYEFSDSPNSTSYSCNTLGGKTVQEILRPSSKIKSSKTFRCAKYDSSINAYYTMPPMLYIINWDSDNFWKQTPADPTYPEINYYVDMTSL
;
A
#
# COMPACT_ATOMS: atom_id res chain seq x y z
N MET A 1 31.01 29.87 -59.95
CA MET A 1 29.63 29.38 -60.13
C MET A 1 29.16 28.90 -58.77
N ASN A 2 28.21 29.64 -58.21
CA ASN A 2 27.34 29.45 -57.03
C ASN A 2 27.37 28.08 -56.32
N MET A 3 27.05 27.92 -55.03
CA MET A 3 26.80 28.77 -53.86
C MET A 3 26.30 27.78 -52.79
N THR A 4 26.72 27.95 -51.55
CA THR A 4 26.18 27.36 -50.31
C THR A 4 24.66 27.57 -50.17
N ARG A 5 23.90 26.58 -49.69
CA ARG A 5 22.85 26.79 -48.66
C ARG A 5 22.20 25.53 -48.07
N ARG A 6 22.12 25.53 -46.74
CA ARG A 6 21.24 24.75 -45.84
C ARG A 6 19.75 25.03 -46.11
N MET A 7 18.87 24.08 -45.73
CA MET A 7 17.61 24.24 -44.94
C MET A 7 16.90 22.86 -44.88
N LYS A 8 16.75 22.22 -43.71
CA LYS A 8 15.59 22.25 -42.77
C LYS A 8 14.24 21.85 -43.41
N GLY A 9 13.70 20.71 -42.98
CA GLY A 9 12.29 20.30 -43.09
C GLY A 9 12.10 19.01 -42.27
N ALA A 10 11.55 19.07 -41.06
CA ALA A 10 10.12 18.94 -40.76
C ALA A 10 9.56 17.56 -41.15
N TYR A 11 9.57 16.64 -40.19
CA TYR A 11 8.87 15.35 -40.26
C TYR A 11 7.41 15.55 -39.87
N ILE A 12 6.49 15.29 -40.80
CA ILE A 12 5.07 15.06 -40.53
C ILE A 12 4.75 13.63 -41.00
N LEU A 13 4.34 12.80 -40.04
CA LEU A 13 3.84 11.44 -40.22
C LEU A 13 2.33 11.48 -40.46
N ILE A 14 1.84 10.85 -41.54
CA ILE A 14 0.45 10.38 -41.71
C ILE A 14 0.51 9.02 -42.46
N PRO A 15 -0.29 8.00 -42.05
CA PRO A 15 0.00 6.59 -42.24
C PRO A 15 -0.51 6.02 -43.57
N LEU A 16 0.22 5.06 -44.13
CA LEU A 16 -0.15 4.36 -45.36
C LEU A 16 -0.93 3.09 -45.04
N LEU A 17 -2.23 3.14 -45.33
CA LEU A 17 -3.13 1.99 -45.49
C LEU A 17 -2.66 1.16 -46.70
N CYS A 18 -2.42 -0.14 -46.53
CA CYS A 18 -2.25 -1.07 -47.65
C CYS A 18 -3.11 -2.33 -47.44
N THR A 19 -4.12 -2.46 -48.29
CA THR A 19 -5.01 -3.61 -48.44
C THR A 19 -4.38 -4.75 -49.23
N LEU A 20 -4.53 -5.97 -48.71
CA LEU A 20 -4.68 -7.30 -49.33
C LEU A 20 -4.27 -7.52 -50.81
N CYS A 21 -3.46 -8.57 -51.01
CA CYS A 21 -3.62 -9.53 -52.11
C CYS A 21 -3.53 -10.96 -51.54
N ALA A 22 -4.57 -11.75 -51.81
CA ALA A 22 -4.76 -13.13 -51.38
C ALA A 22 -4.05 -14.12 -52.32
N GLY A 23 -3.59 -15.24 -51.75
CA GLY A 23 -3.17 -16.46 -52.45
C GLY A 23 -3.47 -17.68 -51.56
N CYS A 24 -4.61 -18.30 -51.82
CA CYS A 24 -5.28 -19.36 -51.05
C CYS A 24 -4.43 -20.60 -50.74
N ASP A 25 -4.50 -21.10 -49.50
CA ASP A 25 -5.24 -22.34 -49.29
C ASP A 25 -5.87 -22.38 -47.89
N SER A 26 -7.14 -22.72 -47.86
CA SER A 26 -8.08 -22.56 -46.76
C SER A 26 -7.85 -23.53 -45.60
N LYS A 27 -7.51 -23.03 -44.41
CA LYS A 27 -8.05 -23.48 -43.11
C LYS A 27 -8.02 -22.35 -42.07
N ASP A 28 -9.21 -21.91 -41.69
CA ASP A 28 -9.57 -21.33 -40.40
C ASP A 28 -8.84 -20.04 -39.94
N GLU A 29 -9.20 -18.91 -40.56
CA GLU A 29 -9.06 -17.58 -39.93
C GLU A 29 -10.29 -17.22 -39.07
N SER A 30 -11.04 -18.21 -38.61
CA SER A 30 -12.01 -18.04 -37.53
C SER A 30 -11.40 -18.62 -36.25
N LEU A 31 -11.56 -17.92 -35.12
CA LEU A 31 -11.09 -18.33 -33.78
C LEU A 31 -9.63 -17.96 -33.41
N MET A 32 -9.23 -16.69 -33.57
CA MET A 32 -8.20 -16.10 -32.70
C MET A 32 -8.90 -15.45 -31.51
N SER A 33 -8.60 -15.88 -30.29
CA SER A 33 -9.11 -15.22 -29.08
C SER A 33 -8.54 -13.82 -29.00
N THR A 34 -9.37 -12.82 -28.72
CA THR A 34 -8.93 -11.44 -28.42
C THR A 34 -8.53 -11.27 -26.96
N ARG A 35 -8.65 -12.32 -26.14
CA ARG A 35 -8.38 -12.25 -24.70
C ARG A 35 -6.91 -12.54 -24.39
N GLU A 36 -6.21 -11.52 -23.95
CA GLU A 36 -4.82 -11.62 -23.49
C GLU A 36 -4.69 -12.50 -22.25
N ILE A 37 -3.58 -13.23 -22.15
CA ILE A 37 -3.21 -13.94 -20.93
C ILE A 37 -2.55 -12.95 -19.99
N GLY A 38 -3.26 -12.55 -18.93
CA GLY A 38 -2.72 -11.75 -17.83
C GLY A 38 -2.20 -12.61 -16.67
N PHE A 39 -1.39 -12.02 -15.79
CA PHE A 39 -0.77 -12.71 -14.66
C PHE A 39 -0.97 -11.96 -13.34
N SER A 40 -1.04 -12.71 -12.24
CA SER A 40 -0.86 -12.20 -10.88
C SER A 40 -0.08 -13.22 -10.04
N THR A 41 0.44 -12.79 -8.90
CA THR A 41 1.31 -13.61 -8.04
C THR A 41 0.95 -13.40 -6.57
N THR A 42 1.02 -14.47 -5.79
CA THR A 42 1.11 -14.45 -4.33
C THR A 42 2.31 -15.29 -3.93
N VAL A 43 3.11 -14.87 -2.95
CA VAL A 43 4.13 -15.73 -2.33
C VAL A 43 3.51 -16.36 -1.10
N ALA A 44 3.46 -17.69 -1.07
CA ALA A 44 2.97 -18.42 0.10
C ALA A 44 3.92 -18.15 1.26
N SER A 45 3.36 -17.91 2.43
CA SER A 45 4.07 -17.40 3.61
C SER A 45 4.81 -16.08 3.36
N SER A 46 4.12 -15.07 2.84
CA SER A 46 4.63 -13.70 2.84
C SER A 46 3.51 -12.70 3.12
N GLU A 47 3.19 -12.50 4.39
CA GLU A 47 2.42 -11.33 4.88
C GLU A 47 3.36 -10.22 5.40
N ALA A 48 4.58 -10.14 4.86
CA ALA A 48 5.58 -9.15 5.26
C ALA A 48 5.68 -7.98 4.27
N GLU A 49 5.56 -6.76 4.81
CA GLU A 49 5.78 -5.48 4.11
C GLU A 49 7.23 -5.36 3.59
N PRO A 50 7.45 -4.66 2.44
CA PRO A 50 8.76 -4.52 1.84
C PRO A 50 9.65 -3.51 2.60
N GLY A 51 10.65 -4.03 3.33
CA GLY A 51 11.71 -3.24 3.96
C GLY A 51 13.01 -4.03 4.15
N THR A 52 14.02 -3.74 3.30
CA THR A 52 15.44 -4.20 3.39
C THR A 52 15.75 -5.69 3.65
N ARG A 53 14.81 -6.62 3.41
CA ARG A 53 15.12 -8.06 3.37
C ARG A 53 15.48 -8.48 1.95
N ALA A 54 16.38 -9.46 1.82
CA ALA A 54 16.63 -10.15 0.55
C ALA A 54 15.58 -11.25 0.25
N GLU A 55 14.61 -11.40 1.16
CA GLU A 55 13.46 -12.31 1.07
C GLU A 55 12.47 -11.83 0.02
N ALA A 56 11.97 -12.73 -0.81
CA ALA A 56 10.97 -12.39 -1.82
C ALA A 56 9.56 -12.45 -1.20
N THR A 57 8.79 -11.38 -1.38
CA THR A 57 7.40 -11.24 -0.94
C THR A 57 6.50 -10.91 -2.13
N THR A 58 5.18 -11.04 -1.96
CA THR A 58 4.20 -10.66 -2.99
C THR A 58 4.40 -9.22 -3.52
N ASP A 59 4.84 -8.31 -2.64
CA ASP A 59 4.98 -6.90 -2.96
C ASP A 59 6.30 -6.58 -3.66
N ASN A 60 7.40 -7.20 -3.23
CA ASN A 60 8.73 -6.93 -3.78
C ASN A 60 9.10 -7.80 -5.00
N LEU A 61 8.25 -8.77 -5.37
CA LEU A 61 8.42 -9.56 -6.59
C LEU A 61 8.25 -8.67 -7.82
N THR A 62 9.34 -8.43 -8.55
CA THR A 62 9.38 -7.48 -9.69
C THR A 62 9.47 -8.16 -11.04
N GLU A 63 10.02 -9.37 -11.12
CA GLU A 63 10.22 -10.10 -12.37
C GLU A 63 10.20 -11.63 -12.14
N MET A 64 9.54 -12.35 -13.05
CA MET A 64 9.45 -13.81 -13.03
C MET A 64 9.64 -14.41 -14.43
N GLY A 65 10.12 -15.66 -14.48
CA GLY A 65 10.17 -16.46 -15.70
C GLY A 65 8.96 -17.37 -15.80
N VAL A 66 8.18 -17.24 -16.87
CA VAL A 66 6.95 -18.01 -17.09
C VAL A 66 7.11 -19.02 -18.21
N PHE A 67 6.63 -20.23 -17.96
CA PHE A 67 6.47 -21.30 -18.94
C PHE A 67 4.99 -21.60 -19.14
N ALA A 68 4.56 -21.71 -20.40
CA ALA A 68 3.19 -22.05 -20.76
C ALA A 68 3.15 -23.18 -21.79
N TYR A 69 2.26 -24.14 -21.52
CA TYR A 69 2.16 -25.43 -22.21
C TYR A 69 0.75 -25.55 -22.79
N PHE A 70 0.62 -25.36 -24.10
CA PHE A 70 -0.63 -25.59 -24.82
C PHE A 70 -0.77 -27.07 -25.19
N THR A 71 -1.85 -27.71 -24.74
CA THR A 71 -2.06 -29.16 -24.85
C THR A 71 -3.27 -29.54 -25.72
N GLY A 72 -3.85 -28.58 -26.45
CA GLY A 72 -5.13 -28.79 -27.12
C GLY A 72 -6.20 -29.17 -26.10
N THR A 73 -7.00 -30.20 -26.37
CA THR A 73 -8.03 -30.68 -25.43
C THR A 73 -7.51 -31.59 -24.31
N GLY A 74 -6.24 -32.02 -24.41
CA GLY A 74 -5.58 -32.89 -23.42
C GLY A 74 -5.12 -32.15 -22.17
N ASN A 75 -4.76 -32.90 -21.13
CA ASN A 75 -4.20 -32.35 -19.90
C ASN A 75 -2.66 -32.26 -19.97
N PHE A 76 -2.08 -31.42 -19.11
CA PHE A 76 -0.64 -31.36 -18.91
C PHE A 76 -0.08 -32.70 -18.45
N SER A 77 1.04 -33.08 -19.05
CA SER A 77 1.81 -34.26 -18.70
C SER A 77 3.29 -33.91 -18.66
N ASN A 78 3.92 -34.06 -17.50
CA ASN A 78 5.33 -33.74 -17.30
C ASN A 78 6.24 -34.49 -18.30
N GLY A 79 5.87 -35.72 -18.71
CA GLY A 79 6.69 -36.52 -19.62
C GLY A 79 6.59 -36.14 -21.11
N SER A 80 5.57 -35.37 -21.52
CA SER A 80 5.26 -35.17 -22.94
C SER A 80 4.86 -33.75 -23.32
N SER A 81 4.34 -32.94 -22.39
CA SER A 81 3.98 -31.55 -22.65
C SER A 81 5.22 -30.68 -22.78
N THR A 82 5.26 -29.85 -23.81
CA THR A 82 6.34 -28.90 -24.09
C THR A 82 5.87 -27.47 -23.84
N PRO A 83 6.76 -26.54 -23.45
CA PRO A 83 6.43 -25.13 -23.20
C PRO A 83 6.24 -24.35 -24.52
N ASN A 84 5.40 -24.89 -25.39
CA ASN A 84 5.14 -24.48 -26.77
C ASN A 84 4.26 -23.23 -26.89
N HIS A 85 4.04 -22.51 -25.79
CA HIS A 85 3.24 -21.29 -25.76
C HIS A 85 4.03 -20.11 -25.17
N LEU A 86 4.68 -20.31 -24.03
CA LEU A 86 5.67 -19.40 -23.44
C LEU A 86 6.85 -20.22 -22.92
N TYR A 87 8.07 -19.77 -23.18
CA TYR A 87 9.28 -20.43 -22.70
C TYR A 87 10.19 -19.43 -22.01
N ASN A 88 10.35 -19.58 -20.69
CA ASN A 88 11.10 -18.66 -19.85
C ASN A 88 10.79 -17.18 -20.16
N GLN A 89 9.53 -16.87 -20.38
CA GLN A 89 9.09 -15.53 -20.71
C GLN A 89 9.32 -14.64 -19.49
N SER A 90 10.14 -13.61 -19.66
CA SER A 90 10.26 -12.54 -18.67
C SER A 90 8.93 -11.80 -18.57
N VAL A 91 8.34 -11.80 -17.38
CA VAL A 91 7.13 -11.07 -17.01
C VAL A 91 7.50 -10.11 -15.89
N LYS A 92 7.23 -8.80 -16.08
CA LYS A 92 7.70 -7.72 -15.21
C LYS A 92 6.54 -6.94 -14.60
N LYS A 93 6.68 -6.53 -13.33
CA LYS A 93 5.72 -5.70 -12.62
C LYS A 93 6.04 -4.21 -12.87
N THR A 94 5.15 -3.50 -13.56
CA THR A 94 5.28 -2.05 -13.84
C THR A 94 4.02 -1.34 -13.36
N GLY A 95 4.14 -0.36 -12.47
CA GLY A 95 2.99 0.33 -11.88
C GLY A 95 2.01 -0.61 -11.14
N GLY A 96 2.52 -1.71 -10.57
CA GLY A 96 1.71 -2.73 -9.88
C GLY A 96 1.08 -3.79 -10.80
N VAL A 97 1.21 -3.67 -12.12
CA VAL A 97 0.62 -4.59 -13.11
C VAL A 97 1.69 -5.46 -13.77
N TRP A 98 1.42 -6.76 -13.94
CA TRP A 98 2.31 -7.69 -14.64
C TRP A 98 2.18 -7.53 -16.16
N THR A 99 3.31 -7.31 -16.84
CA THR A 99 3.39 -7.09 -18.29
C THR A 99 4.51 -7.92 -18.90
N TYR A 100 4.38 -8.29 -20.18
CA TYR A 100 5.39 -9.05 -20.92
C TYR A 100 5.25 -8.83 -22.42
N SER A 101 6.31 -9.16 -23.16
CA SER A 101 6.34 -9.07 -24.62
C SER A 101 7.14 -10.23 -25.21
N PRO A 102 6.68 -10.83 -26.33
CA PRO A 102 5.41 -10.56 -27.02
C PRO A 102 4.19 -11.10 -26.24
N VAL A 103 3.06 -10.39 -26.28
CA VAL A 103 1.81 -10.79 -25.60
C VAL A 103 1.21 -12.04 -26.27
N ARG A 104 0.68 -12.96 -25.47
CA ARG A 104 -0.02 -14.17 -25.92
C ARG A 104 -1.49 -14.14 -25.50
N TYR A 105 -2.30 -14.85 -26.26
CA TYR A 105 -3.76 -14.89 -26.12
C TYR A 105 -4.23 -16.31 -25.78
N TRP A 106 -5.33 -16.40 -25.07
CA TRP A 106 -5.97 -17.69 -24.78
C TRP A 106 -6.34 -18.43 -26.08
N PRO A 107 -6.38 -19.77 -26.09
CA PRO A 107 -6.97 -20.49 -27.21
C PRO A 107 -8.43 -20.10 -27.41
N ALA A 108 -8.89 -19.99 -28.65
CA ALA A 108 -10.26 -19.56 -28.92
C ALA A 108 -11.28 -20.69 -28.72
N ASN A 109 -10.88 -21.94 -28.90
CA ASN A 109 -11.72 -23.08 -28.57
C ASN A 109 -11.81 -23.22 -27.04
N ALA A 110 -13.03 -23.22 -26.51
CA ALA A 110 -13.28 -23.29 -25.06
C ALA A 110 -12.81 -24.60 -24.40
N ASN A 111 -12.57 -25.65 -25.19
CA ASN A 111 -12.09 -26.95 -24.69
C ASN A 111 -10.56 -27.06 -24.71
N GLU A 112 -9.87 -26.11 -25.32
CA GLU A 112 -8.42 -26.11 -25.39
C GLU A 112 -7.80 -25.54 -24.10
N LYS A 113 -6.67 -26.13 -23.70
CA LYS A 113 -6.05 -25.93 -22.40
C LYS A 113 -4.63 -25.40 -22.52
N VAL A 114 -4.28 -24.52 -21.60
CA VAL A 114 -2.92 -24.04 -21.37
C VAL A 114 -2.59 -24.23 -19.89
N SER A 115 -1.40 -24.78 -19.62
CA SER A 115 -0.87 -24.91 -18.25
C SER A 115 0.32 -24.00 -18.04
N PHE A 116 0.47 -23.48 -16.83
CA PHE A 116 1.46 -22.44 -16.51
C PHE A 116 2.30 -22.81 -15.30
N PHE A 117 3.58 -22.46 -15.36
CA PHE A 117 4.53 -22.55 -14.26
C PHE A 117 5.42 -21.31 -14.28
N ALA A 118 5.88 -20.87 -13.11
CA ALA A 118 6.73 -19.71 -12.95
C ALA A 118 7.83 -19.93 -11.91
N TYR A 119 8.89 -19.13 -11.99
CA TYR A 119 9.93 -19.04 -10.98
C TYR A 119 10.46 -17.60 -10.88
N ALA A 120 11.11 -17.28 -9.76
CA ALA A 120 11.71 -15.96 -9.56
C ALA A 120 12.97 -16.03 -8.67
N PRO A 121 13.94 -15.11 -8.85
CA PRO A 121 13.95 -14.08 -9.90
C PRO A 121 14.23 -14.68 -11.29
N HIS A 122 13.78 -13.99 -12.35
CA HIS A 122 14.03 -14.40 -13.73
C HIS A 122 15.53 -14.45 -14.04
N THR A 123 15.90 -15.37 -14.94
CA THR A 123 17.22 -15.37 -15.57
C THR A 123 17.07 -15.63 -17.06
N ALA A 124 17.86 -14.94 -17.88
CA ALA A 124 17.95 -15.23 -19.30
C ALA A 124 18.82 -16.48 -19.59
N ALA A 125 19.54 -17.01 -18.59
CA ALA A 125 20.47 -18.13 -18.75
C ALA A 125 19.74 -19.46 -18.96
N VAL A 126 19.50 -19.78 -20.24
CA VAL A 126 19.03 -21.10 -20.69
C VAL A 126 20.26 -21.94 -21.02
N SER A 127 20.50 -23.04 -20.30
CA SER A 127 21.66 -23.93 -20.52
C SER A 127 23.04 -23.22 -20.54
N GLY A 128 23.20 -22.11 -19.82
CA GLY A 128 24.37 -21.22 -19.84
C GLY A 128 25.58 -21.64 -18.98
N ASN A 129 26.68 -20.88 -19.13
CA ASN A 129 28.04 -21.09 -18.58
C ASN A 129 28.07 -21.50 -17.10
N ALA A 130 29.04 -22.35 -16.70
CA ALA A 130 29.27 -22.87 -15.34
C ALA A 130 29.26 -21.83 -14.19
N ASN A 131 29.30 -20.53 -14.49
CA ASN A 131 29.31 -19.44 -13.53
C ASN A 131 27.94 -18.77 -13.28
N ASP A 132 26.89 -19.06 -14.05
CA ASP A 132 25.57 -18.46 -13.81
C ASP A 132 24.94 -19.09 -12.56
N LYS A 133 24.50 -18.24 -11.62
CA LYS A 133 23.95 -18.66 -10.32
C LYS A 133 22.61 -19.39 -10.42
N ILE A 134 21.72 -18.93 -11.30
CA ILE A 134 20.40 -19.52 -11.58
C ILE A 134 20.38 -19.94 -13.04
N ARG A 135 19.91 -21.16 -13.34
CA ARG A 135 19.74 -21.66 -14.72
C ARG A 135 18.50 -22.51 -14.86
N ILE A 136 18.01 -22.61 -16.09
CA ILE A 136 16.95 -23.54 -16.46
C ILE A 136 17.60 -24.85 -16.88
N ALA A 137 17.46 -25.88 -16.04
CA ALA A 137 17.93 -27.23 -16.32
C ALA A 137 16.98 -27.95 -17.29
N LYS A 138 15.68 -27.77 -17.07
CA LYS A 138 14.59 -28.28 -17.91
C LYS A 138 13.41 -27.32 -17.89
N PRO A 139 12.55 -27.34 -18.93
CA PRO A 139 12.85 -27.89 -20.26
C PRO A 139 13.99 -27.10 -20.93
N THR A 140 14.79 -27.75 -21.77
CA THR A 140 15.99 -27.13 -22.38
C THR A 140 15.68 -26.24 -23.59
N ALA A 141 14.47 -26.32 -24.14
CA ALA A 141 14.00 -25.52 -25.27
C ALA A 141 12.47 -25.44 -25.29
N PHE A 142 11.94 -24.53 -26.11
CA PHE A 142 10.50 -24.31 -26.34
C PHE A 142 9.71 -25.59 -26.68
N ASN A 143 10.34 -26.57 -27.35
CA ASN A 143 9.72 -27.84 -27.75
C ASN A 143 10.28 -29.07 -27.01
N ALA A 144 11.01 -28.87 -25.91
CA ALA A 144 11.49 -29.97 -25.08
C ALA A 144 10.45 -30.28 -23.98
N PRO A 145 10.12 -31.56 -23.72
CA PRO A 145 9.13 -31.91 -22.71
C PRO A 145 9.68 -31.70 -21.30
N GLY A 146 8.78 -31.51 -20.34
CA GLY A 146 9.13 -31.38 -18.93
C GLY A 146 8.64 -30.07 -18.31
N ARG A 147 8.22 -30.15 -17.05
CA ARG A 147 8.03 -28.99 -16.19
C ARG A 147 9.35 -28.27 -15.93
N PRO A 148 9.31 -27.00 -15.49
CA PRO A 148 10.52 -26.27 -15.16
C PRO A 148 11.30 -26.91 -14.02
N VAL A 149 12.62 -27.02 -14.20
CA VAL A 149 13.60 -27.38 -13.19
C VAL A 149 14.66 -26.28 -13.19
N ILE A 150 14.87 -25.65 -12.03
CA ILE A 150 15.74 -24.50 -11.85
C ILE A 150 16.97 -24.91 -11.07
N SER A 151 18.14 -24.87 -11.70
CA SER A 151 19.42 -25.12 -11.03
C SER A 151 19.90 -23.86 -10.31
N TYR A 152 20.34 -24.02 -9.07
CA TYR A 152 21.03 -22.99 -8.30
C TYR A 152 22.44 -23.46 -7.92
N SER A 153 23.45 -22.59 -8.09
CA SER A 153 24.84 -22.91 -7.79
C SER A 153 25.60 -21.73 -7.17
N ALA A 154 26.67 -22.04 -6.44
CA ALA A 154 27.53 -21.08 -5.74
C ALA A 154 26.74 -20.13 -4.80
N PRO A 155 26.05 -20.69 -3.79
CA PRO A 155 25.21 -19.91 -2.90
C PRO A 155 26.02 -18.93 -2.06
N LYS A 156 25.47 -17.73 -1.89
CA LYS A 156 25.93 -16.75 -0.89
C LYS A 156 24.96 -16.60 0.29
N GLY A 157 23.82 -17.29 0.22
CA GLY A 157 22.77 -17.24 1.23
C GLY A 157 21.93 -15.96 1.22
N GLU A 158 22.03 -15.13 0.18
CA GLU A 158 21.28 -13.87 0.05
C GLU A 158 20.11 -13.98 -0.93
N LEU A 159 20.09 -15.00 -1.79
CA LEU A 159 19.06 -15.15 -2.82
C LEU A 159 17.96 -16.08 -2.31
N ASP A 160 16.75 -15.55 -2.24
CA ASP A 160 15.53 -16.33 -2.06
C ASP A 160 14.97 -16.75 -3.43
N LEU A 161 15.03 -18.05 -3.72
CA LEU A 161 14.52 -18.62 -4.98
C LEU A 161 13.08 -19.09 -4.79
N LEU A 162 12.20 -18.66 -5.68
CA LEU A 162 10.78 -19.02 -5.66
C LEU A 162 10.39 -19.86 -6.87
N LEU A 163 9.50 -20.84 -6.68
CA LEU A 163 8.84 -21.59 -7.75
C LEU A 163 7.34 -21.61 -7.52
N SER A 164 6.53 -21.48 -8.57
CA SER A 164 5.07 -21.55 -8.46
C SER A 164 4.57 -22.98 -8.35
N THR A 165 3.47 -23.19 -7.61
CA THR A 165 2.57 -24.30 -7.94
C THR A 165 2.02 -24.09 -9.34
N GLY A 166 2.00 -25.13 -10.16
CA GLY A 166 1.46 -25.11 -11.51
C GLY A 166 -0.01 -24.74 -11.53
N VAL A 167 -0.38 -23.85 -12.44
CA VAL A 167 -1.76 -23.50 -12.75
C VAL A 167 -2.11 -24.23 -14.03
N THR A 168 -2.64 -25.45 -13.87
CA THR A 168 -2.72 -26.44 -14.96
C THR A 168 -4.10 -26.49 -15.60
N ASP A 169 -4.14 -26.96 -16.84
CA ASP A 169 -5.33 -27.30 -17.60
C ASP A 169 -6.37 -26.17 -17.72
N CYS A 170 -5.90 -24.93 -17.83
CA CYS A 170 -6.74 -23.75 -17.86
C CYS A 170 -7.32 -23.51 -19.25
N THR A 171 -8.62 -23.27 -19.31
CA THR A 171 -9.33 -22.89 -20.54
C THR A 171 -9.49 -21.38 -20.65
N ASN A 172 -10.02 -20.91 -21.78
CA ASN A 172 -10.21 -19.49 -22.05
C ASN A 172 -11.20 -18.76 -21.11
N THR A 173 -11.87 -19.45 -20.19
CA THR A 173 -12.72 -18.86 -19.14
C THR A 173 -11.97 -18.58 -17.84
N HIS A 174 -10.75 -19.09 -17.65
CA HIS A 174 -10.04 -19.09 -16.37
C HIS A 174 -9.78 -17.70 -15.74
N GLY A 175 -9.56 -16.66 -16.55
CA GLY A 175 -9.13 -15.36 -16.01
C GLY A 175 -7.63 -15.12 -16.12
N PRO A 176 -7.11 -14.06 -15.46
CA PRO A 176 -5.67 -13.93 -15.25
C PRO A 176 -5.13 -15.16 -14.51
N VAL A 177 -3.95 -15.64 -14.91
CA VAL A 177 -3.28 -16.78 -14.28
C VAL A 177 -2.68 -16.31 -12.95
N GLN A 178 -3.14 -16.88 -11.84
CA GLN A 178 -2.69 -16.53 -10.50
C GLN A 178 -1.65 -17.54 -10.01
N PHE A 179 -0.38 -17.16 -9.93
CA PHE A 179 0.67 -18.02 -9.40
C PHE A 179 0.75 -17.94 -7.88
N THR A 180 0.73 -19.10 -7.21
CA THR A 180 1.18 -19.21 -5.82
C THR A 180 2.65 -19.64 -5.80
N MET A 181 3.53 -18.70 -5.50
CA MET A 181 4.97 -18.90 -5.39
C MET A 181 5.33 -19.54 -4.05
N LYS A 182 6.26 -20.49 -4.05
CA LYS A 182 6.75 -21.21 -2.88
C LYS A 182 8.26 -21.02 -2.78
N HIS A 183 8.78 -20.87 -1.57
CA HIS A 183 10.21 -20.78 -1.34
C HIS A 183 10.90 -22.13 -1.59
N ALA A 184 11.95 -22.09 -2.40
CA ALA A 184 12.74 -23.26 -2.75
C ALA A 184 13.81 -23.57 -1.69
N MET A 185 14.27 -22.53 -0.99
CA MET A 185 15.36 -22.58 -0.02
C MET A 185 14.85 -22.92 1.38
N THR A 186 15.77 -23.17 2.32
CA THR A 186 15.51 -23.16 3.77
C THR A 186 15.99 -21.82 4.34
N LYS A 187 15.15 -21.14 5.12
CA LYS A 187 15.51 -19.89 5.80
C LYS A 187 16.22 -20.20 7.13
N VAL A 188 17.51 -19.91 7.22
CA VAL A 188 18.33 -20.16 8.40
C VAL A 188 18.58 -18.84 9.13
N VAL A 189 17.98 -18.70 10.31
CA VAL A 189 18.04 -17.50 11.15
C VAL A 189 19.11 -17.68 12.23
N PHE A 190 20.10 -16.80 12.24
CA PHE A 190 21.08 -16.75 13.31
C PHE A 190 20.73 -15.66 14.30
N LYS A 191 20.61 -16.04 15.57
CA LYS A 191 20.50 -15.15 16.73
C LYS A 191 21.74 -15.27 17.59
N VAL A 192 22.15 -14.19 18.23
CA VAL A 192 23.34 -14.16 19.08
C VAL A 192 23.04 -13.44 20.39
N LYS A 193 23.55 -13.98 21.49
CA LYS A 193 23.60 -13.34 22.82
C LYS A 193 24.95 -13.57 23.50
N THR A 194 25.26 -12.75 24.50
CA THR A 194 26.40 -12.94 25.39
C THR A 194 25.98 -13.73 26.64
N GLY A 195 26.90 -14.51 27.22
CA GLY A 195 26.68 -15.25 28.47
C GLY A 195 26.79 -14.39 29.74
N GLY A 196 27.00 -13.08 29.62
CA GLY A 196 27.14 -12.11 30.71
C GLY A 196 26.48 -10.78 30.37
N SER A 197 26.69 -9.73 31.17
CA SER A 197 26.11 -8.40 30.96
C SER A 197 26.84 -7.55 29.91
N ASP A 198 28.01 -8.00 29.44
CA ASP A 198 28.84 -7.21 28.54
C ASP A 198 28.29 -7.22 27.11
N SER A 199 28.28 -6.04 26.48
CA SER A 199 27.89 -5.86 25.08
C SER A 199 29.05 -6.19 24.14
N LYS A 200 28.76 -6.86 23.03
CA LYS A 200 29.69 -7.15 21.93
C LYS A 200 29.08 -6.72 20.60
N THR A 201 29.89 -6.21 19.68
CA THR A 201 29.40 -5.85 18.34
C THR A 201 29.74 -6.97 17.36
N ILE A 202 28.75 -7.68 16.86
CA ILE A 202 28.94 -8.68 15.80
C ILE A 202 29.24 -7.95 14.50
N THR A 203 30.36 -8.31 13.88
CA THR A 203 30.88 -7.70 12.65
C THR A 203 30.83 -8.65 11.45
N GLY A 204 30.69 -9.95 11.69
CA GLY A 204 30.57 -10.94 10.62
C GLY A 204 29.96 -12.25 11.11
N ILE A 205 29.28 -12.94 10.20
CA ILE A 205 28.80 -14.31 10.41
C ILE A 205 28.90 -15.11 9.12
N SER A 206 29.27 -16.37 9.22
CA SER A 206 29.23 -17.30 8.09
C SER A 206 28.79 -18.69 8.50
N THR A 207 28.23 -19.43 7.55
CA THR A 207 27.87 -20.83 7.74
C THR A 207 28.13 -21.66 6.47
N GLU A 208 28.44 -22.94 6.65
CA GLU A 208 28.57 -23.86 5.53
C GLU A 208 27.19 -24.23 4.94
N CYS A 209 27.15 -24.44 3.64
CA CYS A 209 25.93 -24.71 2.87
C CYS A 209 26.28 -25.63 1.69
N ALA A 210 25.32 -26.41 1.16
CA ALA A 210 25.58 -27.24 -0.03
C ALA A 210 25.93 -26.35 -1.25
N SER A 211 26.76 -26.81 -2.19
CA SER A 211 27.26 -25.96 -3.29
C SER A 211 26.27 -25.68 -4.42
N SER A 212 25.27 -26.55 -4.60
CA SER A 212 24.30 -26.48 -5.68
C SER A 212 23.10 -27.39 -5.42
N ALA A 213 21.97 -27.12 -6.08
CA ALA A 213 20.80 -28.00 -6.13
C ALA A 213 19.93 -27.67 -7.34
N ASP A 214 19.12 -28.63 -7.77
CA ASP A 214 18.04 -28.45 -8.74
C ASP A 214 16.71 -28.36 -8.00
N PHE A 215 15.89 -27.38 -8.36
CA PHE A 215 14.58 -27.15 -7.74
C PHE A 215 13.45 -27.35 -8.74
N SER A 216 12.41 -28.07 -8.34
CA SER A 216 11.19 -28.22 -9.14
C SER A 216 9.96 -28.31 -8.24
N ILE A 217 8.77 -28.06 -8.79
CA ILE A 217 7.53 -28.38 -8.06
C ILE A 217 7.29 -29.90 -8.12
N ASN A 218 6.88 -30.54 -7.02
CA ASN A 218 6.62 -31.97 -6.99
C ASN A 218 5.49 -32.41 -7.94
N ASP A 219 5.38 -33.71 -8.19
CA ASP A 219 4.33 -34.26 -9.07
C ASP A 219 2.91 -34.00 -8.57
N ALA A 220 2.72 -33.92 -7.25
CA ALA A 220 1.44 -33.56 -6.63
C ALA A 220 1.09 -32.06 -6.77
N ASN A 221 2.03 -31.25 -7.26
CA ASN A 221 1.87 -29.80 -7.47
C ASN A 221 1.57 -29.00 -6.18
N THR A 222 2.16 -29.42 -5.06
CA THR A 222 1.87 -28.88 -3.73
C THR A 222 3.09 -28.25 -3.05
N ALA A 223 4.31 -28.66 -3.41
CA ALA A 223 5.53 -28.24 -2.74
C ALA A 223 6.75 -28.23 -3.68
N VAL A 224 7.74 -27.40 -3.36
CA VAL A 224 9.04 -27.39 -4.05
C VAL A 224 9.92 -28.50 -3.49
N THR A 225 10.61 -29.21 -4.37
CA THR A 225 11.60 -30.23 -4.04
C THR A 225 12.98 -29.76 -4.47
N ALA A 226 13.98 -30.07 -3.64
CA ALA A 226 15.38 -29.94 -3.96
C ALA A 226 15.94 -31.33 -4.33
N GLU A 227 16.60 -31.41 -5.48
CA GLU A 227 17.18 -32.62 -6.05
C GLU A 227 18.62 -32.35 -6.50
N ASN A 228 19.38 -33.40 -6.83
CA ASN A 228 20.77 -33.28 -7.30
C ASN A 228 21.66 -32.36 -6.43
N ILE A 229 21.47 -32.43 -5.11
CA ILE A 229 22.19 -31.59 -4.16
C ILE A 229 23.68 -31.91 -4.23
N GLY A 230 24.49 -30.86 -4.46
CA GLY A 230 25.93 -30.98 -4.59
C GLY A 230 26.59 -31.53 -3.33
N THR A 231 27.54 -32.45 -3.50
CA THR A 231 28.28 -33.07 -2.39
C THR A 231 29.38 -32.18 -1.81
N SER A 232 29.76 -31.11 -2.53
CA SER A 232 30.75 -30.12 -2.07
C SER A 232 30.10 -29.08 -1.16
N LYS A 233 30.86 -28.59 -0.18
CA LYS A 233 30.44 -27.48 0.68
C LYS A 233 30.82 -26.13 0.07
N SER A 234 29.97 -25.14 0.28
CA SER A 234 30.24 -23.72 0.09
C SER A 234 30.12 -22.99 1.43
N THR A 235 30.60 -21.75 1.49
CA THR A 235 30.48 -20.92 2.69
C THR A 235 29.66 -19.68 2.36
N CYS A 236 28.53 -19.56 3.05
CA CYS A 236 27.62 -18.44 2.98
C CYS A 236 28.03 -17.43 4.06
N THR A 237 28.50 -16.23 3.68
CA THR A 237 29.12 -15.24 4.57
C THR A 237 28.38 -13.90 4.49
N ALA A 238 28.26 -13.21 5.62
CA ALA A 238 27.69 -11.88 5.74
C ALA A 238 28.53 -10.98 6.67
N THR A 239 28.73 -9.73 6.25
CA THR A 239 29.22 -8.66 7.10
C THR A 239 28.02 -8.00 7.78
N VAL A 240 28.08 -7.82 9.09
CA VAL A 240 27.00 -7.24 9.90
C VAL A 240 27.58 -6.18 10.84
N ASN A 241 26.73 -5.41 11.51
CA ASN A 241 27.17 -4.46 12.54
C ASN A 241 26.10 -4.37 13.63
N ILE A 242 26.05 -5.37 14.51
CA ILE A 242 24.92 -5.58 15.43
C ILE A 242 25.43 -5.73 16.85
N ALA A 243 25.03 -4.83 17.74
CA ALA A 243 25.36 -4.90 19.16
C ALA A 243 24.48 -5.93 19.89
N VAL A 244 25.10 -6.93 20.50
CA VAL A 244 24.45 -8.02 21.25
C VAL A 244 24.87 -7.99 22.72
N ASP A 245 23.96 -8.38 23.58
CA ASP A 245 24.12 -8.44 25.04
C ASP A 245 23.50 -9.76 25.55
N GLY A 246 23.12 -9.85 26.82
CA GLY A 246 22.46 -11.03 27.39
C GLY A 246 21.16 -11.46 26.68
N THR A 247 20.59 -10.59 25.84
CA THR A 247 19.38 -10.85 25.05
C THR A 247 19.73 -11.34 23.65
N ALA A 248 19.06 -12.39 23.18
CA ALA A 248 19.26 -12.93 21.84
C ALA A 248 18.71 -11.98 20.78
N LYS A 249 19.58 -11.51 19.88
CA LYS A 249 19.21 -10.65 18.75
C LYS A 249 19.49 -11.35 17.43
N THR A 250 18.60 -11.20 16.46
CA THR A 250 18.82 -11.72 15.10
C THR A 250 19.97 -10.96 14.46
N VAL A 251 20.99 -11.69 14.01
CA VAL A 251 22.16 -11.09 13.35
C VAL A 251 22.12 -11.25 11.85
N LYS A 252 21.60 -12.37 11.34
CA LYS A 252 21.51 -12.64 9.91
C LYS A 252 20.49 -13.74 9.63
N GLU A 253 19.84 -13.61 8.49
CA GLU A 253 19.05 -14.65 7.86
C GLU A 253 19.71 -15.04 6.55
N PHE A 254 19.87 -16.33 6.33
CA PHE A 254 20.36 -16.89 5.08
C PHE A 254 19.30 -17.75 4.41
N PHE A 255 19.23 -17.69 3.10
CA PHE A 255 18.47 -18.63 2.29
C PHE A 255 19.42 -19.72 1.78
N LEU A 256 19.40 -20.88 2.43
CA LEU A 256 20.33 -21.98 2.17
C LEU A 256 19.65 -23.11 1.41
N ILE A 257 20.45 -23.86 0.64
CA ILE A 257 19.94 -25.08 -0.01
C ILE A 257 19.44 -26.04 1.10
N PRO A 258 18.26 -26.69 0.94
CA PRO A 258 17.65 -27.58 1.94
C PRO A 258 18.43 -28.88 2.17
N SER A 259 19.61 -28.74 2.77
CA SER A 259 20.52 -29.84 3.09
C SER A 259 21.43 -29.41 4.24
N HIS A 260 21.40 -30.19 5.31
CA HIS A 260 22.23 -29.98 6.49
C HIS A 260 23.34 -31.05 6.57
N PRO A 261 24.57 -30.77 6.12
CA PRO A 261 25.70 -31.68 6.34
C PRO A 261 25.98 -31.93 7.84
N ASN A 262 26.36 -33.17 8.20
CA ASN A 262 26.53 -33.67 9.59
C ASN A 262 27.66 -33.01 10.42
N ASP A 263 28.26 -31.93 9.93
CA ASP A 263 29.40 -31.22 10.51
C ASP A 263 29.41 -29.74 10.09
N THR A 264 28.24 -29.21 9.72
CA THR A 264 28.06 -27.83 9.22
C THR A 264 28.64 -26.81 10.20
N LYS A 265 29.61 -26.02 9.76
CA LYS A 265 30.24 -24.99 10.59
C LYS A 265 29.47 -23.68 10.58
N VAL A 266 29.54 -22.97 11.70
CA VAL A 266 29.18 -21.56 11.83
C VAL A 266 30.37 -20.80 12.39
N THR A 267 30.70 -19.66 11.80
CA THR A 267 31.76 -18.76 12.26
C THR A 267 31.15 -17.40 12.54
N LEU A 268 31.56 -16.79 13.65
CA LEU A 268 31.08 -15.50 14.12
C LEU A 268 32.28 -14.61 14.44
N THR A 269 32.27 -13.38 13.92
CA THR A 269 33.27 -12.36 14.21
C THR A 269 32.62 -11.22 14.99
N TYR A 270 33.25 -10.78 16.07
CA TYR A 270 32.78 -9.67 16.89
C TYR A 270 33.91 -8.78 17.39
N ALA A 271 33.58 -7.55 17.74
CA ALA A 271 34.49 -6.58 18.34
C ALA A 271 34.03 -6.22 19.77
N ASP A 272 34.99 -6.06 20.69
CA ASP A 272 34.73 -5.75 22.10
C ASP A 272 35.75 -4.78 22.72
N GLY A 273 35.99 -3.63 22.09
CA GLY A 273 36.89 -2.58 22.59
C GLY A 273 38.38 -2.96 22.67
N SER A 274 38.70 -4.26 22.73
CA SER A 274 40.04 -4.84 22.78
C SER A 274 40.57 -5.28 21.41
N GLY A 275 39.69 -5.39 20.42
CA GLY A 275 40.01 -5.81 19.05
C GLY A 275 38.86 -6.58 18.41
N SER A 276 39.15 -7.25 17.28
CA SER A 276 38.24 -8.16 16.59
C SER A 276 38.60 -9.60 16.93
N THR A 277 37.59 -10.41 17.30
CA THR A 277 37.73 -11.83 17.63
C THR A 277 36.82 -12.66 16.73
N THR A 278 37.33 -13.78 16.23
CA THR A 278 36.56 -14.75 15.43
C THR A 278 36.47 -16.07 16.18
N VAL A 279 35.25 -16.62 16.27
CA VAL A 279 34.94 -17.89 16.93
C VAL A 279 34.18 -18.81 15.97
N THR A 280 34.44 -20.11 16.04
CA THR A 280 33.81 -21.11 15.17
C THR A 280 33.23 -22.25 15.99
N ALA A 281 32.08 -22.77 15.58
CA ALA A 281 31.43 -23.94 16.17
C ALA A 281 30.80 -24.82 15.08
N THR A 282 30.41 -26.03 15.47
CA THR A 282 29.59 -26.93 14.64
C THR A 282 28.13 -26.72 14.99
N LEU A 283 27.26 -26.54 14.00
CA LEU A 283 25.81 -26.49 14.22
C LEU A 283 25.33 -27.86 14.73
N PRO A 284 24.36 -27.89 15.66
CA PRO A 284 23.74 -29.15 16.07
C PRO A 284 23.05 -29.83 14.89
N ASN A 285 23.19 -31.15 14.81
CA ASN A 285 22.42 -31.95 13.87
C ASN A 285 20.92 -31.82 14.17
N VAL A 286 20.13 -31.78 13.12
CA VAL A 286 18.68 -31.64 13.16
C VAL A 286 18.01 -32.83 12.47
N THR A 287 16.70 -32.96 12.62
CA THR A 287 15.99 -34.03 11.92
C THR A 287 15.97 -33.73 10.41
N PRO A 288 15.85 -34.76 9.55
CA PRO A 288 15.72 -34.54 8.11
C PRO A 288 14.55 -33.63 7.69
N ASN A 289 13.57 -33.41 8.57
CA ASN A 289 12.41 -32.58 8.30
C ASN A 289 12.62 -31.08 8.62
N ASP A 290 13.72 -30.72 9.29
CA ASP A 290 13.96 -29.36 9.77
C ASP A 290 14.65 -28.46 8.72
N TRP A 291 15.33 -29.06 7.73
CA TRP A 291 15.98 -28.37 6.61
C TRP A 291 15.34 -28.77 5.28
N LEU A 292 14.10 -28.36 5.08
CA LEU A 292 13.34 -28.58 3.84
C LEU A 292 13.05 -27.26 3.11
N SER A 293 12.74 -27.36 1.82
CA SER A 293 12.25 -26.22 1.03
C SER A 293 11.03 -25.59 1.70
N GLY A 294 11.03 -24.26 1.84
CA GLY A 294 9.92 -23.54 2.47
C GLY A 294 9.82 -23.71 3.98
N LYS A 295 10.88 -24.20 4.65
CA LYS A 295 11.00 -24.21 6.12
C LYS A 295 11.98 -23.17 6.62
N ALA A 296 11.72 -22.66 7.83
CA ALA A 296 12.64 -21.80 8.54
C ALA A 296 13.16 -22.50 9.80
N ILE A 297 14.39 -22.21 10.17
CA ILE A 297 15.06 -22.76 11.35
C ILE A 297 15.95 -21.71 11.99
N GLY A 298 15.95 -21.67 13.32
CA GLY A 298 16.71 -20.71 14.10
C GLY A 298 17.83 -21.34 14.90
N TYR A 299 19.01 -20.73 14.86
CA TYR A 299 20.13 -21.07 15.72
C TYR A 299 20.46 -19.87 16.62
N THR A 300 20.35 -20.06 17.93
CA THR A 300 20.76 -19.04 18.91
C THR A 300 22.13 -19.40 19.48
N LEU A 301 23.13 -18.60 19.15
CA LEU A 301 24.51 -18.75 19.60
C LEU A 301 24.72 -17.95 20.88
N THR A 302 25.31 -18.59 21.90
CA THR A 302 25.73 -17.91 23.14
C THR A 302 27.25 -17.77 23.14
N ILE A 303 27.74 -16.53 23.25
CA ILE A 303 29.18 -16.23 23.30
C ILE A 303 29.60 -16.00 24.76
N GLN A 304 30.64 -16.68 25.20
CA GLN A 304 31.29 -16.44 26.49
C GLN A 304 32.78 -16.83 26.41
N ASN A 305 33.65 -16.07 27.09
CA ASN A 305 35.10 -16.35 27.17
C ASN A 305 35.76 -16.60 25.80
N ASN A 306 35.44 -15.77 24.80
CA ASN A 306 35.94 -15.88 23.43
C ASN A 306 35.65 -17.23 22.74
N GLN A 307 34.52 -17.86 23.06
CA GLN A 307 34.01 -19.06 22.40
C GLN A 307 32.49 -19.02 22.26
N ILE A 308 31.95 -19.83 21.35
CA ILE A 308 30.52 -20.17 21.32
C ILE A 308 30.32 -21.33 22.30
N THR A 309 29.69 -21.06 23.44
CA THR A 309 29.53 -22.05 24.52
C THR A 309 28.26 -22.88 24.40
N ALA A 310 27.25 -22.36 23.71
CA ALA A 310 26.00 -23.06 23.47
C ALA A 310 25.37 -22.63 22.14
N ILE A 311 24.69 -23.58 21.48
CA ILE A 311 23.83 -23.34 20.32
C ILE A 311 22.48 -23.98 20.60
N THR A 312 21.44 -23.18 20.69
CA THR A 312 20.05 -23.65 20.83
C THR A 312 19.38 -23.63 19.46
N VAL A 313 18.76 -24.75 19.09
CA VAL A 313 18.01 -24.89 17.83
C VAL A 313 16.53 -24.64 18.09
N ASN A 314 15.90 -23.87 17.22
CA ASN A 314 14.45 -23.75 17.11
C ASN A 314 14.04 -24.21 15.70
N SER A 315 13.56 -25.45 15.60
CA SER A 315 13.18 -26.11 14.34
C SER A 315 11.76 -25.79 13.86
N ASP A 316 10.92 -25.23 14.73
CA ASP A 316 9.52 -24.91 14.44
C ASP A 316 9.31 -23.40 14.24
N ILE A 317 10.26 -22.77 13.54
CA ILE A 317 10.06 -21.40 13.07
C ILE A 317 9.21 -21.49 11.80
N THR A 318 8.01 -20.89 11.80
CA THR A 318 7.28 -20.73 10.54
C THR A 318 8.08 -19.78 9.63
N TRP A 319 7.94 -19.93 8.32
CA TRP A 319 8.69 -19.10 7.35
C TRP A 319 8.50 -17.59 7.60
N ASP A 320 7.29 -17.22 8.02
CA ASP A 320 6.89 -15.88 8.47
C ASP A 320 7.21 -15.59 9.95
N GLU A 321 7.42 -16.59 10.80
CA GLU A 321 7.72 -16.40 12.22
C GLU A 321 9.18 -15.97 12.46
N LEU A 322 9.48 -14.72 12.12
CA LEU A 322 9.68 -13.86 13.28
C LEU A 322 8.30 -13.76 13.92
N LYS A 323 8.03 -14.59 14.94
CA LYS A 323 7.07 -14.17 15.96
C LYS A 323 7.54 -12.79 16.35
N VAL A 324 6.83 -11.79 15.85
CA VAL A 324 6.72 -10.49 16.49
C VAL A 324 6.54 -10.84 17.95
N PRO A 325 7.43 -10.39 18.86
CA PRO A 325 7.08 -10.43 20.26
C PRO A 325 5.75 -9.70 20.34
N ILE A 326 4.67 -10.46 20.52
CA ILE A 326 3.39 -9.92 20.94
C ILE A 326 3.78 -9.09 22.17
N PRO A 327 3.53 -7.77 22.19
CA PRO A 327 3.66 -7.01 23.43
C PRO A 327 2.85 -7.82 24.45
N SER A 328 3.47 -8.25 25.55
CA SER A 328 2.91 -9.29 26.44
C SER A 328 1.38 -9.22 26.51
N ASP A 329 0.69 -10.31 26.17
CA ASP A 329 -0.78 -10.44 26.13
C ASP A 329 -1.51 -9.98 27.42
N THR A 330 -0.77 -9.65 28.48
CA THR A 330 -1.28 -9.08 29.73
C THR A 330 -1.81 -7.65 29.60
N ASP A 331 -1.52 -6.97 28.49
CA ASP A 331 -1.74 -5.53 28.33
C ASP A 331 -2.89 -5.15 27.37
N TYR A 332 -3.41 -6.12 26.62
CA TYR A 332 -4.54 -5.99 25.71
C TYR A 332 -5.69 -6.87 26.17
N ASP A 333 -6.92 -6.35 26.06
CA ASP A 333 -8.13 -7.07 26.47
C ASP A 333 -8.60 -8.03 25.35
N TYR A 334 -8.25 -7.73 24.09
CA TYR A 334 -8.66 -8.48 22.91
C TYR A 334 -7.49 -8.72 21.96
N ILE A 335 -7.42 -9.96 21.45
CA ILE A 335 -6.58 -10.34 20.33
C ILE A 335 -7.47 -10.57 19.11
N ILE A 336 -7.19 -9.88 18.02
CA ILE A 336 -7.93 -9.97 16.75
C ILE A 336 -7.05 -10.72 15.75
N ALA A 337 -7.33 -12.01 15.57
CA ALA A 337 -6.60 -12.88 14.65
C ALA A 337 -7.44 -13.27 13.43
N THR A 338 -8.76 -13.14 13.51
CA THR A 338 -9.70 -13.52 12.45
C THR A 338 -10.79 -12.48 12.26
N ALA A 339 -11.51 -12.56 11.14
CA ALA A 339 -12.66 -11.70 10.89
C ALA A 339 -13.79 -11.91 11.91
N GLU A 340 -13.96 -13.13 12.44
CA GLU A 340 -14.92 -13.41 13.51
C GLU A 340 -14.52 -12.74 14.84
N ASP A 341 -13.23 -12.70 15.18
CA ASP A 341 -12.74 -11.97 16.36
C ASP A 341 -13.05 -10.47 16.24
N LEU A 342 -12.82 -9.90 15.05
CA LEU A 342 -13.12 -8.49 14.76
C LEU A 342 -14.62 -8.21 14.88
N ALA A 343 -15.47 -9.09 14.34
CA ALA A 343 -16.93 -8.97 14.43
C ALA A 343 -17.45 -9.15 15.87
N GLN A 344 -16.82 -10.02 16.66
CA GLN A 344 -17.16 -10.21 18.06
C GLN A 344 -16.76 -8.99 18.90
N PHE A 345 -15.54 -8.47 18.72
CA PHE A 345 -15.07 -7.23 19.33
C PHE A 345 -16.02 -6.06 19.01
N ARG A 346 -16.41 -5.91 17.74
CA ARG A 346 -17.41 -4.93 17.31
C ARG A 346 -18.71 -5.06 18.12
N ASN A 347 -19.24 -6.27 18.29
CA ASN A 347 -20.48 -6.49 19.03
C ASN A 347 -20.32 -6.13 20.52
N ASP A 348 -19.20 -6.48 21.15
CA ASP A 348 -18.99 -6.20 22.56
C ASP A 348 -18.87 -4.69 22.84
N VAL A 349 -18.19 -3.95 21.95
CA VAL A 349 -18.18 -2.47 21.96
C VAL A 349 -19.59 -1.90 21.81
N ASN A 350 -20.31 -2.32 20.76
CA ASN A 350 -21.62 -1.75 20.42
C ASN A 350 -22.73 -2.11 21.42
N ASN A 351 -22.56 -3.20 22.17
CA ASN A 351 -23.46 -3.62 23.25
C ASN A 351 -23.04 -3.06 24.62
N SER A 352 -22.04 -2.16 24.66
CA SER A 352 -21.48 -1.56 25.89
C SER A 352 -21.00 -2.57 26.93
N ARG A 353 -20.56 -3.74 26.50
CA ARG A 353 -20.15 -4.79 27.44
C ARG A 353 -18.81 -4.49 28.10
N ILE A 354 -17.93 -3.68 27.46
CA ILE A 354 -16.53 -3.49 27.88
C ILE A 354 -16.02 -2.08 27.54
N ARG A 355 -15.53 -1.31 28.53
CA ARG A 355 -14.93 0.04 28.39
C ARG A 355 -13.98 0.41 29.56
N PRO A 356 -12.88 1.14 29.32
CA PRO A 356 -12.19 1.34 28.04
C PRO A 356 -11.48 0.06 27.62
N ILE A 357 -11.45 -0.25 26.32
CA ILE A 357 -10.98 -1.54 25.81
C ILE A 357 -9.73 -1.40 24.95
N LYS A 358 -8.82 -2.38 25.00
CA LYS A 358 -7.62 -2.43 24.19
C LYS A 358 -7.63 -3.67 23.30
N ALA A 359 -7.62 -3.47 21.99
CA ALA A 359 -7.53 -4.54 21.00
C ALA A 359 -6.17 -4.49 20.28
N LEU A 360 -5.59 -5.67 20.06
CA LEU A 360 -4.41 -5.88 19.24
C LEU A 360 -4.76 -6.81 18.09
N GLN A 361 -4.54 -6.35 16.87
CA GLN A 361 -4.59 -7.18 15.67
C GLN A 361 -3.25 -7.90 15.48
N VAL A 362 -3.30 -9.20 15.21
CA VAL A 362 -2.11 -10.06 15.09
C VAL A 362 -2.02 -10.80 13.74
N ALA A 363 -2.96 -10.51 12.83
CA ALA A 363 -3.01 -11.08 11.49
C ALA A 363 -3.71 -10.11 10.53
N ASP A 364 -3.47 -10.29 9.23
CA ASP A 364 -4.34 -9.70 8.20
C ASP A 364 -5.75 -10.26 8.31
N ILE A 365 -6.76 -9.40 8.13
CA ILE A 365 -8.18 -9.77 8.23
C ILE A 365 -8.85 -9.55 6.88
N ASP A 366 -9.46 -10.58 6.29
CA ASP A 366 -10.41 -10.40 5.18
C ASP A 366 -11.84 -10.45 5.70
N ILE A 367 -12.58 -9.34 5.58
CA ILE A 367 -13.98 -9.28 6.03
C ILE A 367 -14.88 -10.26 5.25
N GLN A 368 -14.50 -10.67 4.04
CA GLN A 368 -15.27 -11.65 3.26
C GLN A 368 -15.27 -13.05 3.87
N ASP A 369 -14.32 -13.38 4.77
CA ASP A 369 -14.30 -14.67 5.48
C ASP A 369 -15.56 -14.86 6.33
N LEU A 370 -16.18 -13.75 6.76
CA LEU A 370 -17.45 -13.77 7.49
C LEU A 370 -18.60 -14.35 6.66
N ALA A 371 -18.51 -14.43 5.33
CA ALA A 371 -19.60 -14.92 4.50
C ALA A 371 -20.03 -16.35 4.86
N THR A 372 -19.12 -17.15 5.42
CA THR A 372 -19.38 -18.51 5.91
C THR A 372 -19.64 -18.60 7.41
N SER A 373 -19.51 -17.48 8.13
CA SER A 373 -19.75 -17.39 9.57
C SER A 373 -21.21 -17.68 9.91
N LYS A 374 -21.43 -18.48 10.96
CA LYS A 374 -22.78 -18.76 11.47
C LYS A 374 -23.45 -17.55 12.11
N ASN A 375 -22.65 -16.65 12.68
CA ASN A 375 -23.15 -15.55 13.53
C ASN A 375 -23.02 -14.18 12.87
N PHE A 376 -22.09 -14.02 11.91
CA PHE A 376 -21.70 -12.71 11.40
C PHE A 376 -21.75 -12.59 9.86
N SER A 377 -22.42 -13.51 9.17
CA SER A 377 -22.48 -13.53 7.69
C SER A 377 -22.95 -12.24 7.04
N ASN A 378 -23.78 -11.45 7.72
CA ASN A 378 -24.26 -10.17 7.21
C ASN A 378 -23.13 -9.13 7.08
N ASP A 379 -22.17 -9.14 8.01
CA ASP A 379 -21.06 -8.17 8.06
C ASP A 379 -20.10 -8.35 6.87
N ALA A 380 -20.09 -9.52 6.20
CA ALA A 380 -19.31 -9.74 4.97
C ALA A 380 -19.76 -8.85 3.79
N THR A 381 -21.05 -8.50 3.74
CA THR A 381 -21.61 -7.72 2.64
C THR A 381 -22.05 -6.31 3.03
N ASP A 382 -22.17 -6.07 4.34
CA ASP A 382 -22.63 -4.83 4.94
C ASP A 382 -22.19 -4.76 6.40
N TRP A 383 -20.93 -4.38 6.60
CA TRP A 383 -20.27 -4.21 7.88
C TRP A 383 -21.03 -3.22 8.76
N THR A 384 -21.31 -3.65 9.98
CA THR A 384 -21.81 -2.76 11.03
C THR A 384 -20.63 -1.98 11.64
N PRO A 385 -20.63 -0.64 11.70
CA PRO A 385 -19.47 0.08 12.24
C PRO A 385 -19.20 -0.22 13.74
N ILE A 386 -17.93 -0.21 14.14
CA ILE A 386 -17.54 -0.26 15.56
C ILE A 386 -17.87 1.07 16.19
N GLY A 387 -18.61 1.06 17.30
CA GLY A 387 -19.02 2.27 17.98
C GLY A 387 -20.12 3.06 17.27
N TYR A 388 -21.03 2.36 16.58
CA TYR A 388 -22.17 2.99 15.93
C TYR A 388 -23.33 3.28 16.90
N ASN A 389 -23.55 2.40 17.87
CA ASN A 389 -24.60 2.52 18.88
C ASN A 389 -24.09 3.25 20.12
N VAL A 390 -22.84 2.97 20.51
CA VAL A 390 -22.15 3.63 21.63
C VAL A 390 -20.72 3.87 21.20
N GLU A 391 -20.24 5.11 21.30
CA GLU A 391 -18.97 5.59 20.74
C GLU A 391 -17.79 4.72 21.17
N PHE A 392 -16.84 4.40 20.31
CA PHE A 392 -15.66 3.61 20.71
C PHE A 392 -14.74 4.41 21.66
N GLN A 393 -14.33 3.82 22.78
CA GLN A 393 -13.37 4.39 23.72
C GLN A 393 -12.31 3.36 24.10
N GLY A 394 -11.05 3.63 23.79
CA GLY A 394 -9.92 2.77 24.15
C GLY A 394 -8.78 2.79 23.14
N VAL A 395 -8.11 1.65 22.96
CA VAL A 395 -7.00 1.48 22.01
C VAL A 395 -7.38 0.43 20.99
N TYR A 396 -7.26 0.75 19.70
CA TYR A 396 -7.22 -0.26 18.65
C TYR A 396 -5.86 -0.18 17.96
N ASN A 397 -5.06 -1.21 18.19
CA ASN A 397 -3.76 -1.37 17.55
C ASN A 397 -3.89 -2.37 16.40
N GLY A 398 -3.94 -1.87 15.17
CA GLY A 398 -3.92 -2.70 13.95
C GLY A 398 -2.56 -3.36 13.71
N ASN A 399 -1.52 -2.94 14.44
CA ASN A 399 -0.18 -3.49 14.41
C ASN A 399 0.44 -3.57 12.99
N GLY A 400 0.00 -2.69 12.09
CA GLY A 400 0.44 -2.67 10.70
C GLY A 400 -0.27 -3.67 9.78
N HIS A 401 -1.01 -4.63 10.35
CA HIS A 401 -1.80 -5.57 9.57
C HIS A 401 -2.95 -4.89 8.84
N THR A 402 -3.40 -5.55 7.79
CA THR A 402 -4.46 -5.04 6.93
C THR A 402 -5.84 -5.56 7.32
N ILE A 403 -6.86 -4.77 7.02
CA ILE A 403 -8.26 -5.21 7.00
C ILE A 403 -8.76 -5.03 5.57
N LYS A 404 -9.04 -6.13 4.88
CA LYS A 404 -9.34 -6.20 3.45
C LYS A 404 -10.85 -6.30 3.21
N ASN A 405 -11.28 -5.80 2.06
CA ASN A 405 -12.63 -5.99 1.51
C ASN A 405 -13.77 -5.54 2.44
N LEU A 406 -13.55 -4.45 3.19
CA LEU A 406 -14.58 -3.81 4.00
C LEU A 406 -15.71 -3.31 3.10
N LYS A 407 -16.94 -3.80 3.29
CA LYS A 407 -18.11 -3.35 2.53
C LYS A 407 -19.14 -2.73 3.47
N ILE A 408 -19.58 -1.51 3.19
CA ILE A 408 -20.67 -0.84 3.92
C ILE A 408 -21.71 -0.40 2.90
N LYS A 409 -22.95 -0.87 3.02
CA LYS A 409 -24.05 -0.58 2.09
C LYS A 409 -25.20 0.15 2.78
N THR A 410 -25.44 -0.17 4.04
CA THR A 410 -26.51 0.46 4.83
C THR A 410 -25.90 1.48 5.78
N GLY A 411 -26.47 2.69 5.83
CA GLY A 411 -26.15 3.64 6.88
C GLY A 411 -26.97 3.30 8.12
N LYS A 412 -26.66 2.17 8.78
CA LYS A 412 -27.27 1.69 10.05
C LYS A 412 -27.03 2.63 11.25
N THR A 413 -26.76 3.90 11.00
CA THR A 413 -26.40 4.92 11.98
C THR A 413 -26.78 6.27 11.40
N SER A 414 -27.31 7.18 12.22
CA SER A 414 -27.61 8.56 11.81
C SER A 414 -26.40 9.50 11.92
N GLN A 415 -25.31 9.05 12.53
CA GLN A 415 -24.20 9.92 12.89
C GLN A 415 -22.93 9.62 12.06
N GLY A 416 -22.36 8.42 12.09
CA GLY A 416 -21.10 8.13 11.41
C GLY A 416 -20.98 6.72 10.81
N ILE A 417 -20.28 6.58 9.68
CA ILE A 417 -19.92 5.29 9.08
C ILE A 417 -18.43 5.19 8.74
N GLY A 418 -17.93 3.96 8.76
CA GLY A 418 -16.55 3.53 8.52
C GLY A 418 -16.31 2.16 9.15
N LEU A 419 -15.06 1.70 9.23
CA LEU A 419 -14.71 0.60 10.14
C LEU A 419 -15.23 0.92 11.55
N PHE A 420 -15.01 2.17 11.97
CA PHE A 420 -15.61 2.79 13.15
C PHE A 420 -16.70 3.79 12.75
N GLY A 421 -17.78 3.85 13.54
CA GLY A 421 -18.81 4.87 13.43
C GLY A 421 -18.36 6.15 14.13
N GLN A 422 -18.30 6.09 15.46
CA GLN A 422 -17.87 7.19 16.32
C GLN A 422 -16.77 6.74 17.26
N VAL A 423 -15.76 7.58 17.46
CA VAL A 423 -14.60 7.31 18.30
C VAL A 423 -14.33 8.51 19.20
N ILE A 424 -14.14 8.27 20.50
CA ILE A 424 -13.86 9.30 21.50
C ILE A 424 -12.72 8.88 22.43
N GLN A 425 -11.90 9.82 22.88
CA GLN A 425 -10.84 9.58 23.88
C GLN A 425 -10.01 8.31 23.61
N SER A 426 -9.65 8.08 22.34
CA SER A 426 -9.07 6.80 21.90
C SER A 426 -7.72 6.96 21.22
N LEU A 427 -7.02 5.83 21.07
CA LEU A 427 -5.86 5.69 20.20
C LEU A 427 -6.17 4.66 19.12
N LEU A 428 -6.24 5.10 17.87
CA LEU A 428 -6.26 4.25 16.68
C LEU A 428 -4.87 4.27 16.06
N VAL A 429 -4.27 3.10 15.88
CA VAL A 429 -2.89 3.04 15.38
C VAL A 429 -2.63 1.84 14.48
N GLY A 430 -1.92 2.07 13.38
CA GLY A 430 -1.46 0.99 12.49
C GLY A 430 -2.60 0.23 11.81
N ILE A 431 -3.75 0.88 11.60
CA ILE A 431 -4.93 0.26 10.96
C ILE A 431 -4.87 0.55 9.46
N ASN A 432 -4.77 -0.49 8.65
CA ASN A 432 -4.59 -0.37 7.20
C ASN A 432 -5.74 -1.02 6.43
N LEU A 433 -6.70 -0.21 5.96
CA LEU A 433 -7.82 -0.70 5.17
C LEU A 433 -7.40 -0.90 3.71
N ARG A 434 -7.72 -2.06 3.14
CA ARG A 434 -7.49 -2.35 1.72
C ARG A 434 -8.80 -2.71 1.03
N ASP A 435 -9.01 -2.13 -0.14
CA ASP A 435 -10.20 -2.37 -0.96
C ASP A 435 -11.53 -2.13 -0.21
N ALA A 436 -11.57 -1.04 0.58
CA ALA A 436 -12.79 -0.60 1.22
C ALA A 436 -13.82 -0.15 0.15
N ASP A 437 -15.08 -0.52 0.31
CA ASP A 437 -16.16 -0.19 -0.61
C ASP A 437 -17.39 0.26 0.17
N ILE A 438 -17.53 1.59 0.28
CA ILE A 438 -18.64 2.24 0.97
C ILE A 438 -19.63 2.76 -0.06
N THR A 439 -20.84 2.22 -0.03
CA THR A 439 -21.98 2.72 -0.80
C THR A 439 -23.03 3.23 0.16
N VAL A 440 -23.17 4.55 0.28
CA VAL A 440 -24.16 5.15 1.17
C VAL A 440 -25.58 4.90 0.62
N GLY A 441 -26.39 4.15 1.38
CA GLY A 441 -27.76 3.79 1.05
C GLY A 441 -28.85 4.58 1.80
N SER A 442 -28.47 5.41 2.78
CA SER A 442 -29.34 6.27 3.62
C SER A 442 -28.65 7.61 3.92
N PRO A 443 -29.37 8.67 4.33
CA PRO A 443 -28.75 9.91 4.79
C PRO A 443 -27.81 9.65 5.96
N VAL A 444 -26.51 9.92 5.79
CA VAL A 444 -25.46 9.74 6.80
C VAL A 444 -24.69 11.04 6.94
N THR A 445 -24.56 11.52 8.18
CA THR A 445 -23.95 12.82 8.46
C THR A 445 -22.43 12.81 8.25
N TYR A 446 -21.73 11.78 8.70
CA TYR A 446 -20.28 11.70 8.64
C TYR A 446 -19.81 10.36 8.02
N THR A 447 -18.98 10.44 6.99
CA THR A 447 -18.48 9.26 6.27
C THR A 447 -16.95 9.29 6.21
N GLY A 448 -16.30 8.22 6.64
CA GLY A 448 -14.89 7.96 6.39
C GLY A 448 -14.63 6.46 6.29
N THR A 449 -13.58 6.03 5.58
CA THR A 449 -13.28 4.59 5.51
C THR A 449 -12.86 4.03 6.89
N LEU A 450 -12.01 4.77 7.61
CA LEU A 450 -11.60 4.40 8.96
C LEU A 450 -12.68 4.75 9.99
N ALA A 451 -13.10 6.02 10.02
CA ALA A 451 -14.05 6.50 11.02
C ALA A 451 -15.02 7.55 10.45
N GLY A 452 -16.28 7.48 10.87
CA GLY A 452 -17.23 8.57 10.64
C GLY A 452 -16.81 9.82 11.41
N THR A 453 -16.61 9.69 12.73
CA THR A 453 -16.15 10.79 13.59
C THR A 453 -15.07 10.37 14.57
N VAL A 454 -14.14 11.29 14.85
CA VAL A 454 -13.18 11.19 15.96
C VAL A 454 -13.31 12.44 16.84
N ASP A 455 -13.41 12.26 18.16
CA ASP A 455 -13.64 13.34 19.15
C ASP A 455 -12.78 13.20 20.42
N GLN A 456 -12.75 14.25 21.24
CA GLN A 456 -12.27 14.27 22.62
C GLN A 456 -10.83 13.77 22.79
N GLU A 457 -9.87 14.48 22.20
CA GLU A 457 -8.42 14.19 22.24
C GLU A 457 -8.01 12.85 21.59
N THR A 458 -8.84 12.29 20.71
CA THR A 458 -8.53 11.04 19.99
C THR A 458 -7.26 11.19 19.14
N GLN A 459 -6.37 10.20 19.25
CA GLN A 459 -5.15 10.08 18.46
C GLN A 459 -5.37 9.06 17.33
N VAL A 460 -5.04 9.43 16.10
CA VAL A 460 -5.02 8.54 14.94
C VAL A 460 -3.62 8.56 14.36
N ASN A 461 -2.90 7.43 14.43
CA ASN A 461 -1.49 7.36 14.07
C ASN A 461 -1.28 6.25 13.03
N TYR A 462 -0.46 6.47 12.01
CA TYR A 462 -0.04 5.40 11.08
C TYR A 462 -1.20 4.60 10.46
N CYS A 463 -2.35 5.22 10.25
CA CYS A 463 -3.52 4.56 9.67
C CYS A 463 -3.62 4.87 8.18
N SER A 464 -4.07 3.89 7.40
CA SER A 464 -4.25 4.08 5.96
C SER A 464 -5.51 3.44 5.41
N ALA A 465 -5.93 3.91 4.24
CA ALA A 465 -7.01 3.30 3.50
C ALA A 465 -6.79 3.34 1.98
N THR A 466 -7.15 2.25 1.30
CA THR A 466 -7.41 2.21 -0.14
C THR A 466 -8.83 1.76 -0.41
N GLY A 467 -9.44 2.22 -1.50
CA GLY A 467 -10.77 1.78 -1.90
C GLY A 467 -11.63 2.90 -2.46
N LYS A 468 -12.94 2.83 -2.20
CA LYS A 468 -13.95 3.72 -2.78
C LYS A 468 -15.05 4.08 -1.78
N ILE A 469 -15.43 5.35 -1.77
CA ILE A 469 -16.70 5.85 -1.24
C ILE A 469 -17.56 6.23 -2.45
N ARG A 470 -18.43 5.32 -2.89
CA ARG A 470 -19.08 5.41 -4.21
C ARG A 470 -20.00 6.61 -4.34
N LYS A 471 -20.86 6.86 -3.34
CA LYS A 471 -21.85 7.94 -3.37
C LYS A 471 -21.58 8.93 -2.26
N VAL A 472 -21.67 10.22 -2.58
CA VAL A 472 -21.50 11.29 -1.60
C VAL A 472 -22.86 11.64 -0.99
N PRO A 473 -23.03 11.53 0.34
CA PRO A 473 -24.22 12.05 1.01
C PRO A 473 -24.19 13.58 1.01
N CYS A 474 -25.30 14.21 0.63
CA CYS A 474 -25.52 15.65 0.76
C CYS A 474 -26.84 15.90 1.50
N ASN A 475 -26.87 16.91 2.37
CA ASN A 475 -28.05 17.27 3.14
C ASN A 475 -29.06 18.01 2.24
N ALA A 476 -30.30 17.51 2.23
CA ALA A 476 -31.39 18.02 1.38
C ALA A 476 -32.18 19.19 2.00
N ASP A 477 -32.08 19.37 3.32
CA ASP A 477 -32.99 20.23 4.11
C ASP A 477 -32.45 21.65 4.36
N GLY A 478 -31.29 21.99 3.77
CA GLY A 478 -30.63 23.28 4.00
C GLY A 478 -29.97 23.45 5.38
N GLY A 479 -29.88 22.36 6.14
CA GLY A 479 -29.15 22.31 7.41
C GLY A 479 -27.63 22.15 7.22
N GLN A 480 -26.95 21.66 8.26
CA GLN A 480 -25.50 21.42 8.22
C GLN A 480 -25.11 20.46 7.08
N PRO A 481 -24.06 20.77 6.28
CA PRO A 481 -23.59 19.88 5.23
C PRO A 481 -23.25 18.48 5.75
N TYR A 482 -23.57 17.45 4.97
CA TYR A 482 -23.05 16.11 5.24
C TYR A 482 -21.59 16.03 4.81
N ILE A 483 -20.80 15.28 5.57
CA ILE A 483 -19.34 15.36 5.55
C ILE A 483 -18.77 14.02 5.14
N THR A 484 -17.86 14.04 4.16
CA THR A 484 -17.17 12.86 3.66
C THR A 484 -15.67 13.10 3.65
N GLY A 485 -14.91 12.21 4.30
CA GLY A 485 -13.46 12.17 4.18
C GLY A 485 -13.01 10.82 3.64
N GLY A 486 -11.89 10.79 2.89
CA GLY A 486 -11.34 9.51 2.44
C GLY A 486 -10.98 8.58 3.60
N LEU A 487 -10.43 9.11 4.69
CA LEU A 487 -10.10 8.35 5.90
C LEU A 487 -11.08 8.63 7.06
N ILE A 488 -11.30 9.91 7.37
CA ILE A 488 -12.09 10.38 8.52
C ILE A 488 -13.14 11.38 8.05
N GLY A 489 -14.41 11.17 8.40
CA GLY A 489 -15.48 12.13 8.10
C GLY A 489 -15.25 13.46 8.82
N ASP A 490 -15.42 13.48 10.14
CA ASP A 490 -15.29 14.69 10.96
C ASP A 490 -14.27 14.51 12.10
N ALA A 491 -13.35 15.46 12.19
CA ALA A 491 -12.29 15.51 13.20
C ALA A 491 -12.56 16.62 14.23
N LYS A 492 -13.07 16.23 15.40
CA LYS A 492 -13.32 17.09 16.55
C LYS A 492 -12.21 16.84 17.58
N ASP A 493 -11.45 17.86 17.98
CA ASP A 493 -10.40 17.71 19.01
C ASP A 493 -9.52 16.47 18.81
N ALA A 494 -9.01 16.26 17.59
CA ALA A 494 -8.31 15.05 17.19
C ALA A 494 -6.89 15.33 16.69
N SER A 495 -5.99 14.37 16.89
CA SER A 495 -4.60 14.45 16.44
C SER A 495 -4.31 13.33 15.46
N ILE A 496 -4.19 13.68 14.18
CA ILE A 496 -4.06 12.74 13.06
C ILE A 496 -2.64 12.89 12.51
N VAL A 497 -1.85 11.82 12.52
CA VAL A 497 -0.43 11.90 12.17
C VAL A 497 0.05 10.66 11.43
N LEU A 498 0.87 10.87 10.39
CA LEU A 498 1.43 9.79 9.58
C LEU A 498 0.36 8.88 8.95
N CYS A 499 -0.78 9.47 8.59
CA CYS A 499 -1.92 8.75 8.02
C CYS A 499 -2.08 9.05 6.52
N HIS A 500 -2.70 8.14 5.76
CA HIS A 500 -2.95 8.41 4.35
C HIS A 500 -4.19 7.75 3.74
N ALA A 501 -4.71 8.33 2.67
CA ALA A 501 -5.88 7.82 1.96
C ALA A 501 -5.70 7.83 0.44
N ASN A 502 -5.80 6.66 -0.18
CA ASN A 502 -5.98 6.50 -1.63
C ASN A 502 -7.39 5.96 -1.89
N VAL A 503 -8.39 6.80 -1.63
CA VAL A 503 -9.81 6.44 -1.67
C VAL A 503 -10.52 7.28 -2.72
N ASP A 504 -11.07 6.64 -3.75
CA ASP A 504 -11.87 7.35 -4.75
C ASP A 504 -13.25 7.70 -4.16
N ILE A 505 -13.68 8.96 -4.30
CA ILE A 505 -14.91 9.48 -3.71
C ILE A 505 -15.86 9.94 -4.82
N GLY A 506 -17.10 9.45 -4.80
CA GLY A 506 -18.22 9.98 -5.58
C GLY A 506 -18.36 9.49 -7.03
N GLU A 507 -17.64 8.43 -7.44
CA GLU A 507 -17.82 7.82 -8.79
C GLU A 507 -19.28 7.45 -9.12
N GLY A 508 -20.08 7.12 -8.10
CA GLY A 508 -21.51 6.81 -8.17
C GLY A 508 -22.44 8.02 -8.01
N GLY A 509 -21.90 9.24 -7.96
CA GLY A 509 -22.64 10.50 -7.88
C GLY A 509 -23.09 10.89 -6.46
N ILE A 510 -24.09 11.77 -6.41
CA ILE A 510 -24.69 12.27 -5.16
C ILE A 510 -25.84 11.35 -4.73
N TYR A 511 -25.89 11.01 -3.43
CA TYR A 511 -26.95 10.21 -2.85
C TYR A 511 -28.26 11.02 -2.66
N ASN A 512 -29.42 10.39 -2.90
CA ASN A 512 -30.77 10.95 -2.80
C ASN A 512 -31.05 12.19 -3.69
N HIS A 513 -30.62 12.09 -4.94
CA HIS A 513 -30.84 13.10 -5.98
C HIS A 513 -32.32 13.15 -6.43
N THR A 514 -33.16 13.95 -5.77
CA THR A 514 -34.46 14.36 -6.33
C THR A 514 -34.34 15.76 -6.92
N SER A 515 -34.92 15.97 -8.11
CA SER A 515 -35.01 17.28 -8.77
C SER A 515 -35.85 18.31 -8.02
N SER A 516 -36.37 17.93 -6.83
CA SER A 516 -37.20 18.71 -5.92
C SER A 516 -36.51 19.01 -4.58
N ALA A 517 -35.25 18.60 -4.37
CA ALA A 517 -34.51 18.94 -3.15
C ALA A 517 -34.26 20.46 -3.11
N ALA A 518 -34.67 21.11 -2.02
CA ALA A 518 -34.54 22.56 -1.82
C ALA A 518 -33.06 23.00 -1.68
N MET A 519 -32.17 22.10 -1.27
CA MET A 519 -30.74 22.36 -1.11
C MET A 519 -29.93 21.06 -1.28
N ASN A 520 -28.68 21.15 -1.74
CA ASN A 520 -27.70 20.06 -1.68
C ASN A 520 -26.44 20.54 -0.95
N ALA A 521 -26.31 20.20 0.33
CA ALA A 521 -25.19 20.66 1.15
C ALA A 521 -24.23 19.51 1.51
N CYS A 522 -22.99 19.56 1.04
CA CYS A 522 -21.96 18.56 1.36
C CYS A 522 -20.54 19.11 1.38
N THR A 523 -19.72 18.52 2.23
CA THR A 523 -18.31 18.85 2.44
C THR A 523 -17.45 17.61 2.26
N ILE A 524 -16.47 17.66 1.36
CA ILE A 524 -15.70 16.49 0.93
C ILE A 524 -14.20 16.77 1.01
N GLY A 525 -13.45 15.90 1.69
CA GLY A 525 -11.99 15.93 1.73
C GLY A 525 -11.36 14.60 1.35
N GLY A 526 -10.24 14.62 0.62
CA GLY A 526 -9.57 13.37 0.24
C GLY A 526 -8.96 12.60 1.42
N LEU A 527 -8.64 13.26 2.54
CA LEU A 527 -8.24 12.61 3.79
C LEU A 527 -9.29 12.82 4.89
N VAL A 528 -9.57 14.09 5.21
CA VAL A 528 -10.49 14.48 6.29
C VAL A 528 -11.61 15.33 5.70
N GLY A 529 -12.86 14.98 5.96
CA GLY A 529 -13.98 15.76 5.46
C GLY A 529 -14.06 17.14 6.10
N TYR A 530 -14.05 17.20 7.43
CA TYR A 530 -14.17 18.47 8.15
C TYR A 530 -13.36 18.51 9.44
N MET A 531 -12.84 19.69 9.77
CA MET A 531 -12.20 19.99 11.05
C MET A 531 -13.10 20.91 11.88
N SER A 532 -13.75 20.32 12.88
CA SER A 532 -14.80 20.99 13.63
C SER A 532 -14.31 21.86 14.79
N THR A 533 -13.08 21.72 15.28
CA THR A 533 -12.58 22.49 16.43
C THR A 533 -11.13 22.97 16.22
N ASN A 534 -10.75 24.06 16.88
CA ASN A 534 -9.38 24.62 16.85
C ASN A 534 -8.35 23.78 17.63
N LYS A 535 -8.77 22.66 18.20
CA LYS A 535 -7.89 21.71 18.89
C LYS A 535 -7.45 20.57 17.98
N SER A 536 -8.14 20.38 16.85
CA SER A 536 -7.76 19.38 15.86
C SER A 536 -6.45 19.76 15.17
N ARG A 537 -5.58 18.77 15.01
CA ARG A 537 -4.25 18.92 14.39
C ARG A 537 -3.93 17.75 13.49
N ILE A 538 -3.37 18.04 12.33
CA ILE A 538 -2.97 17.04 11.33
C ILE A 538 -1.50 17.24 10.98
N ALA A 539 -0.72 16.16 10.93
CA ALA A 539 0.70 16.25 10.58
C ALA A 539 1.16 15.09 9.71
N SER A 540 1.96 15.38 8.69
CA SER A 540 2.59 14.35 7.85
C SER A 540 1.61 13.33 7.32
N CYS A 541 0.50 13.80 6.76
CA CYS A 541 -0.52 12.94 6.16
C CYS A 541 -0.65 13.26 4.67
N TRP A 542 -1.22 12.32 3.90
CA TRP A 542 -1.47 12.58 2.49
C TRP A 542 -2.69 11.89 1.91
N SER A 543 -3.13 12.38 0.75
CA SER A 543 -4.26 11.82 0.00
C SER A 543 -3.98 11.78 -1.50
N SER A 544 -4.45 10.73 -2.19
CA SER A 544 -4.27 10.58 -3.65
C SER A 544 -5.50 10.05 -4.39
N GLY A 545 -6.58 9.71 -3.69
CA GLY A 545 -7.80 9.21 -4.34
C GLY A 545 -8.50 10.29 -5.16
N ASN A 546 -9.21 9.89 -6.20
CA ASN A 546 -9.91 10.83 -7.07
C ASN A 546 -11.27 11.21 -6.47
N ILE A 547 -11.59 12.49 -6.46
CA ILE A 547 -12.89 13.01 -6.06
C ILE A 547 -13.66 13.38 -7.32
N LYS A 548 -14.73 12.65 -7.60
CA LYS A 548 -15.66 12.95 -8.69
C LYS A 548 -17.02 13.28 -8.10
N LEU A 549 -17.48 14.50 -8.29
CA LEU A 549 -18.77 14.94 -7.76
C LEU A 549 -19.69 15.41 -8.89
N GLY A 550 -20.85 14.77 -8.98
CA GLY A 550 -21.96 15.22 -9.82
C GLY A 550 -22.67 14.12 -10.61
N PRO A 551 -23.64 14.50 -11.45
CA PRO A 551 -23.98 15.89 -11.74
C PRO A 551 -24.66 16.60 -10.55
N ILE A 552 -24.24 17.84 -10.28
CA ILE A 552 -24.88 18.76 -9.35
C ILE A 552 -26.03 19.46 -10.08
N PRO A 553 -27.26 19.48 -9.54
CA PRO A 553 -28.40 20.14 -10.20
C PRO A 553 -28.26 21.66 -10.16
N ALA A 554 -28.04 22.28 -11.32
CA ALA A 554 -27.91 23.74 -11.45
C ALA A 554 -29.23 24.50 -11.17
N ASN A 555 -30.37 23.80 -11.22
CA ASN A 555 -31.70 24.35 -10.97
C ASN A 555 -32.10 24.39 -9.49
N ALA A 556 -31.30 23.82 -8.60
CA ALA A 556 -31.57 23.74 -7.15
C ALA A 556 -30.52 24.51 -6.34
N GLY A 557 -30.81 24.76 -5.06
CA GLY A 557 -29.81 25.23 -4.11
C GLY A 557 -28.68 24.21 -3.88
N TYR A 558 -27.46 24.70 -3.68
CA TYR A 558 -26.32 23.88 -3.28
C TYR A 558 -25.25 24.64 -2.50
N ILE A 559 -24.62 23.92 -1.58
CA ILE A 559 -23.44 24.35 -0.83
C ILE A 559 -22.45 23.18 -0.87
N VAL A 560 -21.49 23.26 -1.77
CA VAL A 560 -20.52 22.19 -2.01
C VAL A 560 -19.12 22.71 -1.71
N THR A 561 -18.42 22.01 -0.82
CA THR A 561 -17.02 22.29 -0.51
C THR A 561 -16.19 21.04 -0.75
N VAL A 562 -15.11 21.16 -1.53
CA VAL A 562 -14.27 20.02 -1.91
C VAL A 562 -12.80 20.39 -1.79
N GLY A 563 -12.07 19.67 -0.95
CA GLY A 563 -10.62 19.76 -0.88
C GLY A 563 -9.95 18.44 -1.22
N GLY A 564 -8.82 18.49 -1.93
CA GLY A 564 -8.07 17.27 -2.22
C GLY A 564 -7.54 16.61 -0.95
N PHE A 565 -7.38 17.36 0.14
CA PHE A 565 -6.96 16.87 1.47
C PHE A 565 -8.03 17.09 2.54
N LEU A 566 -8.47 18.34 2.74
CA LEU A 566 -9.46 18.76 3.75
C LEU A 566 -10.68 19.41 3.09
N GLY A 567 -11.90 18.93 3.35
CA GLY A 567 -13.10 19.55 2.78
C GLY A 567 -13.37 20.95 3.31
N GLY A 568 -13.27 21.15 4.63
CA GLY A 568 -13.21 22.48 5.21
C GLY A 568 -13.01 22.50 6.73
N ASP A 569 -13.07 23.69 7.32
CA ASP A 569 -12.97 23.89 8.77
C ASP A 569 -14.03 24.82 9.35
N ALA A 570 -14.37 24.60 10.62
CA ALA A 570 -15.19 25.52 11.41
C ALA A 570 -14.34 26.44 12.30
N HIS A 571 -13.14 26.00 12.68
CA HIS A 571 -12.31 26.64 13.69
C HIS A 571 -10.83 26.38 13.41
N SER A 572 -9.98 27.35 13.72
CA SER A 572 -8.53 27.43 13.47
C SER A 572 -7.69 26.21 13.90
N GLY A 573 -7.81 25.08 13.20
CA GLY A 573 -6.96 23.92 13.38
C GLY A 573 -5.58 24.10 12.73
N ASP A 574 -4.67 23.17 13.03
CA ASP A 574 -3.29 23.21 12.53
C ASP A 574 -3.00 22.02 11.59
N ILE A 575 -2.39 22.29 10.44
CA ILE A 575 -1.94 21.28 9.48
C ILE A 575 -0.46 21.48 9.17
N TYR A 576 0.33 20.41 9.29
CA TYR A 576 1.77 20.43 9.04
C TYR A 576 2.19 19.35 8.06
N GLY A 577 3.15 19.64 7.17
CA GLY A 577 3.89 18.59 6.46
C GLY A 577 3.04 17.67 5.58
N SER A 578 1.90 18.13 5.07
CA SER A 578 0.87 17.26 4.48
C SER A 578 0.57 17.60 3.02
N TYR A 579 0.06 16.63 2.25
CA TYR A 579 -0.13 16.82 0.82
C TYR A 579 -1.29 16.09 0.13
N SER A 580 -1.71 16.57 -1.05
CA SER A 580 -2.72 15.93 -1.91
C SER A 580 -2.27 15.80 -3.36
N LEU A 581 -2.53 14.62 -3.96
CA LEU A 581 -2.13 14.25 -5.33
C LEU A 581 -3.28 13.72 -6.21
N GLY A 582 -4.48 13.53 -5.66
CA GLY A 582 -5.63 13.01 -6.40
C GLY A 582 -6.16 14.01 -7.43
N SER A 583 -7.28 13.72 -8.08
CA SER A 583 -7.96 14.71 -8.94
C SER A 583 -9.31 15.13 -8.38
N ILE A 584 -9.76 16.34 -8.67
CA ILE A 584 -11.12 16.81 -8.38
C ILE A 584 -11.83 17.08 -9.71
N ALA A 585 -12.94 16.37 -9.94
CA ALA A 585 -13.80 16.55 -11.11
C ALA A 585 -15.22 16.88 -10.67
N LEU A 586 -15.67 18.10 -10.99
CA LEU A 586 -17.03 18.56 -10.71
C LEU A 586 -17.85 18.57 -11.99
N SER A 587 -19.13 18.23 -11.89
CA SER A 587 -20.05 18.34 -13.03
C SER A 587 -21.40 18.91 -12.62
N PHE A 588 -22.02 19.69 -13.50
CA PHE A 588 -23.38 20.22 -13.35
C PHE A 588 -24.33 19.65 -14.41
N SER A 589 -25.63 19.65 -14.08
CA SER A 589 -26.71 19.35 -15.03
C SER A 589 -27.94 20.22 -14.79
N GLY A 590 -28.85 20.28 -15.76
CA GLY A 590 -30.07 21.08 -15.67
C GLY A 590 -29.84 22.55 -16.03
N MET A 591 -30.94 23.31 -16.08
CA MET A 591 -30.90 24.75 -16.37
C MET A 591 -30.83 25.55 -15.08
N ALA A 592 -29.95 26.54 -15.02
CA ALA A 592 -29.86 27.44 -13.87
C ALA A 592 -31.19 28.18 -13.61
N SER A 593 -31.61 28.24 -12.35
CA SER A 593 -32.81 28.97 -11.89
C SER A 593 -32.42 30.26 -11.15
N SER A 594 -33.37 31.09 -10.73
CA SER A 594 -33.11 32.23 -9.82
C SER A 594 -33.88 32.00 -8.52
N GLY A 595 -33.21 31.90 -7.36
CA GLY A 595 -33.93 31.81 -6.08
C GLY A 595 -33.19 31.25 -4.88
N ASP A 596 -32.20 30.36 -5.07
CA ASP A 596 -31.56 29.62 -3.96
C ASP A 596 -30.07 29.94 -3.77
N THR A 597 -29.54 29.70 -2.56
CA THR A 597 -28.10 29.76 -2.28
C THR A 597 -27.34 28.74 -3.12
N ARG A 598 -26.35 29.20 -3.89
CA ARG A 598 -25.55 28.38 -4.80
C ARG A 598 -24.08 28.72 -4.68
N THR A 599 -23.35 27.85 -3.98
CA THR A 599 -21.91 28.02 -3.76
C THR A 599 -21.19 26.70 -3.98
N VAL A 600 -20.14 26.74 -4.80
CA VAL A 600 -19.14 25.68 -4.92
C VAL A 600 -17.77 26.28 -4.61
N ASN A 601 -17.07 25.67 -3.65
CA ASN A 601 -15.68 25.99 -3.35
C ASN A 601 -14.85 24.72 -3.50
N ALA A 602 -13.89 24.73 -4.42
CA ALA A 602 -13.00 23.59 -4.64
C ALA A 602 -11.54 24.02 -4.61
N GLY A 603 -10.75 23.38 -3.74
CA GLY A 603 -9.31 23.62 -3.64
C GLY A 603 -8.51 22.35 -3.79
N GLY A 604 -7.35 22.45 -4.42
CA GLY A 604 -6.47 21.30 -4.58
C GLY A 604 -6.06 20.70 -3.23
N PHE A 605 -5.90 21.52 -2.19
CA PHE A 605 -5.63 21.04 -0.83
C PHE A 605 -6.87 21.19 0.07
N ILE A 606 -7.45 22.38 0.18
CA ILE A 606 -8.57 22.68 1.09
C ILE A 606 -9.75 23.27 0.34
N GLY A 607 -10.96 22.76 0.61
CA GLY A 607 -12.18 23.24 -0.05
C GLY A 607 -12.65 24.61 0.44
N THR A 608 -12.76 24.80 1.75
CA THR A 608 -13.06 26.11 2.34
C THR A 608 -12.35 26.27 3.67
N VAL A 609 -12.00 27.51 4.04
CA VAL A 609 -11.33 27.78 5.31
C VAL A 609 -11.95 28.94 6.06
N ASN A 610 -12.06 28.82 7.38
CA ASN A 610 -12.43 29.94 8.25
C ASN A 610 -11.21 30.57 8.93
N ALA A 611 -10.23 29.77 9.42
CA ALA A 611 -8.98 30.30 10.00
C ALA A 611 -7.88 29.24 10.30
N VAL A 612 -7.66 28.25 9.43
CA VAL A 612 -6.63 27.20 9.64
C VAL A 612 -5.20 27.71 9.48
N LEU A 613 -4.27 27.16 10.26
CA LEU A 613 -2.84 27.30 10.04
C LEU A 613 -2.34 26.11 9.22
N CYS A 614 -1.95 26.32 7.95
CA CYS A 614 -1.16 25.31 7.23
C CYS A 614 0.28 25.74 7.15
N THR A 615 1.18 24.82 7.47
CA THR A 615 2.60 25.06 7.39
C THR A 615 3.28 23.90 6.67
N SER A 616 4.13 24.20 5.69
CA SER A 616 4.87 23.16 4.95
C SER A 616 3.94 22.12 4.33
N CYS A 617 2.91 22.56 3.61
CA CYS A 617 1.93 21.67 2.95
C CYS A 617 1.90 21.91 1.44
N TYR A 618 1.56 20.89 0.64
CA TYR A 618 1.48 21.07 -0.81
C TYR A 618 0.33 20.33 -1.50
N SER A 619 -0.07 20.80 -2.67
CA SER A 619 -1.06 20.14 -3.53
C SER A 619 -0.64 20.17 -4.98
N TYR A 620 -0.74 19.01 -5.64
CA TYR A 620 -0.71 18.84 -7.10
C TYR A 620 -2.06 18.33 -7.63
N THR A 621 -3.14 18.52 -6.87
CA THR A 621 -4.45 18.00 -7.24
C THR A 621 -5.05 18.80 -8.39
N PRO A 622 -5.22 18.24 -9.62
CA PRO A 622 -5.89 18.95 -10.70
C PRO A 622 -7.38 19.15 -10.41
N LEU A 623 -7.93 20.28 -10.87
CA LEU A 623 -9.34 20.61 -10.74
C LEU A 623 -9.97 20.75 -12.12
N SER A 624 -11.12 20.11 -12.32
CA SER A 624 -11.87 20.17 -13.58
C SER A 624 -13.35 20.39 -13.33
N LEU A 625 -13.99 21.08 -14.28
CA LEU A 625 -15.40 21.40 -14.27
C LEU A 625 -16.03 21.01 -15.62
N THR A 626 -17.14 20.27 -15.57
CA THR A 626 -17.96 19.97 -16.75
C THR A 626 -19.37 20.53 -16.57
N TYR A 627 -19.79 21.44 -17.45
CA TYR A 627 -21.17 21.92 -17.50
C TYR A 627 -21.60 22.13 -18.97
N PRO A 628 -22.48 21.26 -19.51
CA PRO A 628 -22.93 21.39 -20.90
C PRO A 628 -23.58 22.75 -21.18
N ASP A 629 -23.22 23.33 -22.33
CA ASP A 629 -23.79 24.56 -22.88
C ASP A 629 -23.76 25.78 -21.94
N ILE A 630 -22.77 25.88 -21.03
CA ILE A 630 -22.69 26.96 -20.02
C ILE A 630 -22.89 28.38 -20.59
N ASP A 631 -22.53 28.58 -21.86
CA ASP A 631 -22.71 29.81 -22.61
C ASP A 631 -24.18 30.23 -22.76
N SER A 632 -25.07 29.24 -22.85
CA SER A 632 -26.52 29.43 -22.95
C SER A 632 -27.26 29.37 -21.60
N GLN A 633 -26.56 29.02 -20.52
CA GLN A 633 -27.16 28.79 -19.21
C GLN A 633 -27.35 30.10 -18.42
N GLY A 634 -28.26 30.10 -17.45
CA GLY A 634 -28.41 31.21 -16.48
C GLY A 634 -27.26 31.29 -15.47
N ASP A 635 -27.48 32.04 -14.39
CA ASP A 635 -26.53 32.22 -13.29
C ASP A 635 -26.50 30.98 -12.37
N ILE A 636 -25.34 30.34 -12.25
CA ILE A 636 -25.08 29.18 -11.37
C ILE A 636 -24.54 29.59 -10.00
N GLY A 637 -24.69 30.85 -9.61
CA GLY A 637 -24.16 31.36 -8.35
C GLY A 637 -22.62 31.36 -8.33
N THR A 638 -22.06 31.25 -7.13
CA THR A 638 -20.63 31.40 -6.90
C THR A 638 -19.89 30.07 -7.06
N VAL A 639 -18.94 30.00 -7.98
CA VAL A 639 -18.08 28.82 -8.17
C VAL A 639 -16.62 29.27 -8.11
N ASN A 640 -15.90 28.85 -7.08
CA ASN A 640 -14.51 29.22 -6.83
C ASN A 640 -13.59 28.00 -6.89
N PHE A 641 -12.49 28.13 -7.61
CA PHE A 641 -11.41 27.14 -7.68
C PHE A 641 -10.09 27.72 -7.15
N GLY A 642 -9.34 26.90 -6.41
CA GLY A 642 -8.02 27.24 -5.91
C GLY A 642 -7.00 26.11 -6.14
N GLY A 643 -5.78 26.41 -6.58
CA GLY A 643 -4.72 25.38 -6.67
C GLY A 643 -4.33 24.82 -5.29
N PHE A 644 -4.50 25.64 -4.23
CA PHE A 644 -4.41 25.21 -2.84
C PHE A 644 -5.76 25.34 -2.11
N THR A 645 -6.31 26.56 -2.04
CA THR A 645 -7.63 26.87 -1.47
C THR A 645 -8.33 27.93 -2.32
N PRO A 646 -9.66 27.88 -2.52
CA PRO A 646 -10.36 28.89 -3.32
C PRO A 646 -10.64 30.20 -2.57
N LEU A 647 -10.59 30.19 -1.23
CA LEU A 647 -10.84 31.35 -0.36
C LEU A 647 -9.81 31.38 0.77
N ASP A 648 -9.46 32.57 1.29
CA ASP A 648 -8.41 32.76 2.28
C ASP A 648 -8.82 33.65 3.47
N TYR A 649 -9.01 33.01 4.62
CA TYR A 649 -9.06 33.66 5.94
C TYR A 649 -8.00 33.07 6.88
N SER A 650 -7.01 32.38 6.31
CA SER A 650 -6.13 31.44 6.99
C SER A 650 -4.69 31.93 7.04
N THR A 651 -3.85 31.22 7.79
CA THR A 651 -2.41 31.47 7.80
C THR A 651 -1.69 30.35 7.06
N PHE A 652 -1.13 30.65 5.90
CA PHE A 652 -0.33 29.70 5.13
C PHE A 652 1.14 30.07 5.16
N ARG A 653 1.99 29.12 5.56
CA ARG A 653 3.43 29.31 5.67
C ARG A 653 4.15 28.22 4.92
N TYR A 654 4.98 28.58 3.94
CA TYR A 654 5.76 27.61 3.18
C TYR A 654 4.86 26.57 2.51
N CYS A 655 3.75 27.00 1.92
CA CYS A 655 2.79 26.11 1.27
C CYS A 655 2.84 26.26 -0.25
N TYR A 656 2.50 25.19 -0.98
CA TYR A 656 2.49 25.17 -2.43
C TYR A 656 1.18 24.62 -3.00
N GLY A 657 0.55 25.33 -3.93
CA GLY A 657 -0.61 24.83 -4.69
C GLY A 657 -0.36 24.93 -6.18
N ASP A 658 -0.53 23.82 -6.90
CA ASP A 658 -0.41 23.83 -8.35
C ASP A 658 -1.67 24.43 -9.02
N GLY A 659 -1.54 25.66 -9.52
CA GLY A 659 -2.58 26.36 -10.27
C GLY A 659 -2.57 26.07 -11.77
N SER A 660 -1.62 25.28 -12.29
CA SER A 660 -1.41 25.11 -13.74
C SER A 660 -2.56 24.37 -14.44
N VAL A 661 -3.33 23.62 -13.67
CA VAL A 661 -4.40 22.72 -14.11
C VAL A 661 -5.78 23.21 -13.67
N LEU A 662 -5.94 24.50 -13.36
CA LEU A 662 -7.22 25.09 -13.01
C LEU A 662 -8.13 25.28 -14.24
N PRO A 663 -9.47 25.21 -14.06
CA PRO A 663 -10.41 25.56 -15.12
C PRO A 663 -10.17 27.01 -15.60
N ARG A 664 -10.21 27.24 -16.91
CA ARG A 664 -10.04 28.60 -17.45
C ARG A 664 -11.35 29.36 -17.33
N THR A 665 -11.35 30.46 -16.59
CA THR A 665 -12.54 31.32 -16.39
C THR A 665 -13.20 31.78 -17.69
N SER A 666 -12.41 32.02 -18.75
CA SER A 666 -12.90 32.40 -20.07
C SER A 666 -13.72 31.32 -20.77
N TYR A 667 -13.51 30.04 -20.45
CA TYR A 667 -14.31 28.93 -21.00
C TYR A 667 -15.70 28.83 -20.36
N PHE A 668 -15.97 29.66 -19.35
CA PHE A 668 -17.20 29.67 -18.58
C PHE A 668 -17.84 31.07 -18.53
N ASN A 669 -17.58 31.92 -19.53
CA ASN A 669 -18.02 33.32 -19.59
C ASN A 669 -17.79 34.11 -18.30
N TYR A 670 -16.67 33.84 -17.61
CA TYR A 670 -16.33 34.49 -16.34
C TYR A 670 -17.36 34.29 -15.22
N LYS A 671 -18.21 33.25 -15.32
CA LYS A 671 -19.16 32.85 -14.28
C LYS A 671 -18.51 32.07 -13.13
N ILE A 672 -17.22 31.76 -13.25
CA ILE A 672 -16.45 31.08 -12.21
C ILE A 672 -15.21 31.92 -11.89
N SER A 673 -14.75 31.81 -10.64
CA SER A 673 -13.50 32.40 -10.17
C SER A 673 -12.45 31.31 -10.01
N CYS A 674 -11.21 31.59 -10.43
CA CYS A 674 -10.10 30.66 -10.27
C CYS A 674 -8.88 31.42 -9.74
N TYR A 675 -8.24 30.84 -8.74
CA TYR A 675 -7.09 31.40 -8.04
C TYR A 675 -5.96 30.39 -8.02
N GLU A 676 -4.75 30.78 -8.41
CA GLU A 676 -3.64 29.83 -8.50
C GLU A 676 -3.28 29.20 -7.15
N PHE A 677 -3.36 29.98 -6.07
CA PHE A 677 -3.11 29.51 -4.71
C PHE A 677 -4.30 29.81 -3.78
N SER A 678 -4.64 31.10 -3.65
CA SER A 678 -5.77 31.62 -2.87
C SER A 678 -6.21 33.00 -3.41
N ASP A 679 -7.38 33.49 -2.98
CA ASP A 679 -7.96 34.78 -3.42
C ASP A 679 -7.32 36.02 -2.77
N SER A 680 -6.63 35.87 -1.62
CA SER A 680 -5.78 36.90 -1.01
C SER A 680 -4.37 36.37 -0.71
N PRO A 681 -3.40 36.50 -1.63
CA PRO A 681 -2.08 35.89 -1.47
C PRO A 681 -1.29 36.50 -0.30
N ASN A 682 -0.63 35.66 0.49
CA ASN A 682 0.33 36.06 1.52
C ASN A 682 1.79 35.84 1.05
N SER A 683 2.77 36.46 1.73
CA SER A 683 4.18 36.52 1.31
C SER A 683 4.95 35.19 1.38
N THR A 684 4.38 34.14 1.97
CA THR A 684 5.04 32.85 2.22
C THR A 684 4.35 31.66 1.53
N SER A 685 3.44 31.95 0.60
CA SER A 685 2.69 30.94 -0.16
C SER A 685 3.07 30.96 -1.63
N TYR A 686 3.09 29.79 -2.26
CA TYR A 686 3.66 29.59 -3.58
C TYR A 686 2.68 28.87 -4.52
N SER A 687 2.63 29.31 -5.77
CA SER A 687 1.96 28.63 -6.88
C SER A 687 2.98 28.27 -7.95
N CYS A 688 2.53 27.54 -8.98
CA CYS A 688 3.32 27.26 -10.17
C CYS A 688 3.97 28.51 -10.81
N ASN A 689 3.37 29.70 -10.62
CA ASN A 689 3.89 30.96 -11.18
C ASN A 689 4.71 31.80 -10.18
N THR A 690 4.65 31.52 -8.88
CA THR A 690 5.38 32.29 -7.85
C THR A 690 6.56 31.53 -7.24
N LEU A 691 6.85 30.30 -7.70
CA LEU A 691 8.01 29.48 -7.28
C LEU A 691 9.36 30.22 -7.37
N GLY A 692 9.50 31.16 -8.32
CA GLY A 692 10.71 31.97 -8.45
C GLY A 692 12.00 31.15 -8.64
N GLY A 693 11.90 29.99 -9.29
CA GLY A 693 13.02 29.07 -9.52
C GLY A 693 13.32 28.08 -8.38
N LYS A 694 12.59 28.15 -7.26
CA LYS A 694 12.65 27.14 -6.19
C LYS A 694 11.90 25.88 -6.58
N THR A 695 12.35 24.74 -6.08
CA THR A 695 11.60 23.49 -6.06
C THR A 695 10.58 23.49 -4.91
N VAL A 696 9.55 22.64 -5.00
CA VAL A 696 8.57 22.49 -3.90
C VAL A 696 9.27 21.97 -2.65
N GLN A 697 10.23 21.05 -2.77
CA GLN A 697 11.03 20.57 -1.64
C GLN A 697 11.73 21.72 -0.88
N GLU A 698 12.32 22.69 -1.59
CA GLU A 698 12.99 23.85 -0.98
C GLU A 698 12.00 24.81 -0.28
N ILE A 699 10.76 24.85 -0.75
CA ILE A 699 9.69 25.60 -0.06
C ILE A 699 9.32 24.90 1.24
N LEU A 700 9.02 23.60 1.18
CA LEU A 700 8.51 22.86 2.34
C LEU A 700 9.60 22.62 3.40
N ARG A 701 10.86 22.52 2.98
CA ARG A 701 12.03 22.31 3.84
C ARG A 701 13.08 23.39 3.56
N PRO A 702 12.84 24.64 4.02
CA PRO A 702 13.80 25.72 3.86
C PRO A 702 15.05 25.48 4.73
N SER A 703 16.13 26.22 4.45
CA SER A 703 17.40 26.12 5.19
C SER A 703 17.26 26.34 6.70
N SER A 704 16.29 27.17 7.10
CA SER A 704 15.90 27.34 8.49
C SER A 704 14.78 26.37 8.81
N LYS A 705 15.10 25.33 9.59
CA LYS A 705 14.16 24.30 10.06
C LYS A 705 12.83 24.90 10.54
N ILE A 706 11.73 24.44 9.97
CA ILE A 706 10.37 24.78 10.42
C ILE A 706 10.00 23.83 11.55
N LYS A 707 9.41 24.34 12.63
CA LYS A 707 8.87 23.56 13.74
C LYS A 707 7.42 23.91 14.01
N SER A 708 6.59 22.93 14.37
CA SER A 708 5.24 23.19 14.86
C SER A 708 5.27 23.86 16.24
N SER A 709 4.33 24.78 16.46
CA SER A 709 4.09 25.40 17.77
C SER A 709 3.36 24.48 18.74
N LYS A 710 2.73 23.41 18.21
CA LYS A 710 2.03 22.38 18.97
C LYS A 710 2.79 21.06 18.94
N THR A 711 2.55 20.23 19.94
CA THR A 711 3.09 18.87 20.01
C THR A 711 2.08 17.84 19.50
N PHE A 712 2.57 16.67 19.11
CA PHE A 712 1.81 15.49 18.71
C PHE A 712 2.16 14.35 19.65
N ARG A 713 1.17 13.47 19.93
CA ARG A 713 1.43 12.20 20.63
C ARG A 713 1.45 11.11 19.57
N CYS A 714 2.56 10.40 19.49
CA CYS A 714 2.76 9.38 18.46
C CYS A 714 3.20 8.06 19.10
N ALA A 715 2.58 6.97 18.66
CA ALA A 715 3.04 5.61 18.96
C ALA A 715 4.44 5.37 18.39
N LYS A 716 5.25 4.58 19.11
CA LYS A 716 6.54 4.14 18.58
C LYS A 716 6.30 3.01 17.58
N TYR A 717 6.78 3.19 16.36
CA TYR A 717 6.94 2.07 15.43
C TYR A 717 8.31 1.43 15.66
N ASP A 718 8.34 0.12 15.89
CA ASP A 718 9.57 -0.65 15.96
C ASP A 718 9.68 -1.52 14.72
N SER A 719 10.48 -1.03 13.77
CA SER A 719 10.72 -1.70 12.50
C SER A 719 11.43 -3.05 12.64
N SER A 720 12.06 -3.35 13.79
CA SER A 720 12.68 -4.65 14.01
C SER A 720 11.68 -5.77 14.25
N ILE A 721 10.46 -5.41 14.68
CA ILE A 721 9.36 -6.33 14.98
C ILE A 721 8.05 -5.95 14.26
N ASN A 722 8.07 -4.94 13.38
CA ASN A 722 6.90 -4.40 12.67
C ASN A 722 5.69 -4.18 13.61
N ALA A 723 5.92 -3.56 14.76
CA ALA A 723 4.88 -3.37 15.77
C ALA A 723 4.79 -1.94 16.26
N TYR A 724 3.60 -1.55 16.72
CA TYR A 724 3.36 -0.26 17.36
C TYR A 724 3.24 -0.41 18.88
N TYR A 725 4.02 0.35 19.62
CA TYR A 725 3.91 0.44 21.07
C TYR A 725 2.98 1.58 21.47
N THR A 726 1.95 1.26 22.24
CA THR A 726 0.77 2.12 22.43
C THR A 726 0.50 2.51 23.88
N MET A 727 1.26 1.96 24.84
CA MET A 727 0.98 2.13 26.27
C MET A 727 1.75 3.32 26.85
N PRO A 728 1.12 4.21 27.64
CA PRO A 728 1.86 5.19 28.43
C PRO A 728 2.88 4.51 29.35
N PRO A 729 4.12 5.03 29.48
CA PRO A 729 4.60 6.32 28.95
C PRO A 729 5.12 6.30 27.49
N MET A 730 4.92 5.21 26.73
CA MET A 730 5.50 4.99 25.40
C MET A 730 4.85 5.77 24.23
N LEU A 731 3.88 6.65 24.49
CA LEU A 731 3.49 7.68 23.51
C LEU A 731 4.48 8.83 23.59
N TYR A 732 5.24 9.03 22.51
CA TYR A 732 6.22 10.10 22.42
C TYR A 732 5.51 11.42 22.14
N ILE A 733 5.89 12.45 22.88
CA ILE A 733 5.44 13.82 22.65
C ILE A 733 6.48 14.48 21.77
N ILE A 734 6.11 14.80 20.53
CA ILE A 734 7.03 15.35 19.53
C ILE A 734 6.52 16.68 18.99
N ASN A 735 7.45 17.57 18.63
CA ASN A 735 7.14 18.70 17.76
C ASN A 735 7.38 18.25 16.32
N TRP A 736 6.42 18.51 15.43
CA TRP A 736 6.63 18.30 14.01
C TRP A 736 7.73 19.22 13.52
N ASP A 737 8.58 18.72 12.62
CA ASP A 737 9.59 19.56 12.00
C ASP A 737 9.98 19.12 10.59
N SER A 738 10.37 20.10 9.77
CA SER A 738 10.61 19.89 8.35
C SER A 738 11.81 19.02 8.01
N ASP A 739 12.78 18.84 8.92
CA ASP A 739 13.99 18.05 8.65
C ASP A 739 13.79 16.56 8.92
N ASN A 740 12.97 16.25 9.91
CA ASN A 740 12.73 14.87 10.34
C ASN A 740 11.55 14.24 9.60
N PHE A 741 10.53 15.04 9.26
CA PHE A 741 9.27 14.52 8.71
C PHE A 741 9.16 14.61 7.19
N TRP A 742 10.00 15.39 6.52
CA TRP A 742 10.20 15.29 5.08
C TRP A 742 11.47 14.49 4.79
N LYS A 743 11.44 13.62 3.79
CA LYS A 743 12.65 12.94 3.32
C LYS A 743 13.65 13.97 2.82
N GLN A 744 14.92 13.78 3.17
CA GLN A 744 15.99 14.64 2.66
C GLN A 744 16.19 14.47 1.16
N THR A 745 15.96 13.26 0.67
CA THR A 745 16.08 12.88 -0.74
C THR A 745 14.83 12.07 -1.12
N PRO A 746 13.75 12.72 -1.60
CA PRO A 746 12.60 12.02 -2.14
C PRO A 746 13.00 11.26 -3.43
N ALA A 747 12.23 10.23 -3.80
CA ALA A 747 12.49 9.46 -5.02
C ALA A 747 12.22 10.31 -6.27
N ASP A 748 11.21 11.18 -6.22
CA ASP A 748 10.96 12.22 -7.21
C ASP A 748 11.16 13.61 -6.57
N PRO A 749 12.13 14.43 -7.03
CA PRO A 749 12.35 15.78 -6.52
C PRO A 749 11.15 16.73 -6.69
N THR A 750 10.21 16.39 -7.57
CA THR A 750 8.99 17.15 -7.84
C THR A 750 7.94 16.93 -6.76
N TYR A 751 7.92 15.74 -6.14
CA TYR A 751 6.94 15.35 -5.12
C TYR A 751 7.65 15.06 -3.80
N PRO A 752 7.76 16.06 -2.90
CA PRO A 752 8.28 15.87 -1.56
C PRO A 752 7.60 14.70 -0.84
N GLU A 753 8.39 13.83 -0.23
CA GLU A 753 7.87 12.62 0.42
C GLU A 753 7.97 12.69 1.94
N ILE A 754 6.92 12.25 2.63
CA ILE A 754 6.94 12.12 4.09
C ILE A 754 7.96 11.05 4.50
N ASN A 755 8.73 11.35 5.54
CA ASN A 755 9.60 10.40 6.22
C ASN A 755 8.84 9.72 7.37
N TYR A 756 8.57 8.43 7.24
CA TYR A 756 7.91 7.63 8.28
C TYR A 756 8.89 7.07 9.33
N TYR A 757 10.20 7.13 9.06
CA TYR A 757 11.27 6.63 9.92
C TYR A 757 11.84 7.74 10.80
N VAL A 758 10.97 8.44 11.52
CA VAL A 758 11.38 9.46 12.48
C VAL A 758 11.99 8.75 13.69
N ASP A 759 13.27 9.02 14.00
CA ASP A 759 13.90 8.49 15.22
C ASP A 759 13.38 9.25 16.44
N MET A 760 12.36 8.66 17.04
CA MET A 760 11.64 9.18 18.21
C MET A 760 12.51 9.19 19.49
N THR A 761 13.71 8.59 19.48
CA THR A 761 14.65 8.64 20.61
C THR A 761 15.61 9.83 20.55
N SER A 762 15.69 10.49 19.39
CA SER A 762 16.57 11.64 19.12
C SER A 762 15.85 13.00 19.11
N LEU A 763 14.53 12.98 19.28
CA LEU A 763 13.60 14.11 19.37
C LEU A 763 13.19 14.36 20.82
#